data_AF-A0AAN9XY25-F1
#
_entry.id   AF-A0AAN9XY25-F1
#
_cell.length_a   1.000
_cell.length_b   1.000
_cell.length_c   1.000
_cell.angle_alpha   90.00
_cell.angle_beta   90.00
_cell.angle_gamma   90.00
#
_symmetry.space_group_name_H-M   'P 1'
#
loop_
_entity.id
_entity.type
_entity.pdbx_description
1 polymer ?
#
loop_
_entity_poly.entity_id
_entity_poly.type
_entity_poly.pdbx_seq_one_letter_code
_entity_poly.pdbx_strand_id
1 'polypeptide(L)'
;METLWIIRILKTFAAVYVKKNVSTLKAVFLNVVGAKGEDILAVNLKQINFIIPPYCVTTTKSSRLNRKFKVKCLSHPGWDGWTPVIVLANRRAGNSDGAYLLSHFRRLLNPCQVLDLAIHSPSLVIKWCSVAPPDVTLYVLVSGGDGTVAWVLNTLNECNVKGVATPAIGIIPLGTGNDLSRVLGWGKAYNRGITLSSYFEKISHSSIANLDRWRIDIKSLSNISIPRASSLFCYNYFSIGVDAKVALDFHQTRQTSPLYLSSRLYNKLLYTIFGTRQVVVPDYSYLQNRLELYIDGVKITSIPDVESIVVVNIPSWAAGVKLWNQTNSVDMSPQEIDDGKLEVVGLYSSFHIAQLQIGMSEPHYIGQGSEIKGIPDPIAAATGLSATWTSGDRLTAFAFSQSQNKSKNIPVSQSYDKSQIFILKPDILLFDTLLRKLINESSGLFVSSFSLKKYDALDNYQSNHLLKLSRKYRSVLRESIENIQEENARCQEGADTQRYNNCIALLYNLEFIWHLTEVLYIDATPEDVALTAVTQWIRFHFPESERYARKILQTISEGDSSSENRVDFLNEGVENAFPAYWDTITGLVLQGNLDLARILLQLHSQSDSDPFTFVDKIFRTMPVFSVYGNVSLPEFNLQWKLWQTNAARRLLGGTFDKYPHLKFIVQLLSGDVNSCLDELKKYCSSWYQAMVAALLYTEPTVKFYELSYHAHRFIQHYGGTANLNFCDSTVLALFELDLSTAVKKCQLASDGGWLATHLTHLLTLSGKLEPDSNNSEEEQKQDEDYQSLDIRLILEYGTLLMCHRSLWQVGLCYLDQCKEEGRARQQILLSQIFPTSDSKTMKIIQAALQRGLLDVATSVCKVEGVKCLRRNQLGKALEWAFRSQDSAFASHLADQFLQHYVKKGVFDSNDLLDNLGSCMLICDRLTFLGKYCEFRRLYIANKLKEAANCLNDLIASRIAPKYFWLTLLTDALPLLENDDEVPLFDVHQTANLSFCLNELSSINEGCMSSLVSPAHTSVFEKKTTLIRLALCKNMARAICLQPTVSI
;
A
#
# COMPACT_ATOMS: atom_id res chain seq x y z
N MET A 1 4.15 -64.78 -8.50
CA MET A 1 3.18 -64.57 -9.61
C MET A 1 3.82 -63.99 -10.87
N GLU A 2 4.83 -63.10 -10.78
CA GLU A 2 5.50 -62.51 -11.96
C GLU A 2 6.36 -63.50 -12.78
N THR A 3 6.94 -64.53 -12.16
CA THR A 3 7.79 -65.53 -12.83
C THR A 3 7.02 -66.49 -13.73
N LEU A 4 5.75 -66.78 -13.41
CA LEU A 4 4.85 -67.64 -14.21
C LEU A 4 4.33 -66.93 -15.48
N TRP A 5 4.29 -65.59 -15.46
CA TRP A 5 3.88 -64.76 -16.60
C TRP A 5 4.94 -64.76 -17.71
N ILE A 6 6.21 -64.67 -17.33
CA ILE A 6 7.36 -64.70 -18.26
C ILE A 6 7.52 -66.09 -18.91
N ILE A 7 7.31 -67.17 -18.16
CA ILE A 7 7.43 -68.55 -18.67
C ILE A 7 6.32 -68.88 -19.68
N ARG A 8 5.11 -68.33 -19.51
CA ARG A 8 4.00 -68.51 -20.47
C ARG A 8 4.26 -67.74 -21.77
N ILE A 9 4.76 -66.50 -21.70
CA ILE A 9 5.11 -65.69 -22.88
C ILE A 9 6.23 -66.36 -23.70
N LEU A 10 7.26 -66.90 -23.03
CA LEU A 10 8.36 -67.59 -23.69
C LEU A 10 7.93 -68.89 -24.39
N LYS A 11 6.98 -69.64 -23.81
CA LYS A 11 6.42 -70.85 -24.44
C LYS A 11 5.58 -70.53 -25.68
N THR A 12 4.84 -69.42 -25.69
CA THR A 12 4.06 -69.00 -26.86
C THR A 12 4.93 -68.38 -27.96
N PHE A 13 5.99 -67.66 -27.60
CA PHE A 13 6.98 -67.12 -28.55
C PHE A 13 7.77 -68.24 -29.26
N ALA A 14 8.09 -69.34 -28.56
CA ALA A 14 8.78 -70.49 -29.14
C ALA A 14 7.94 -71.21 -30.23
N ALA A 15 6.60 -71.17 -30.14
CA ALA A 15 5.72 -71.78 -31.14
C ALA A 15 5.56 -70.96 -32.43
N VAL A 16 5.81 -69.64 -32.39
CA VAL A 16 5.59 -68.72 -33.52
C VAL A 16 6.83 -68.60 -34.43
N TYR A 17 8.01 -68.98 -33.95
CA TYR A 17 9.27 -68.90 -34.71
C TYR A 17 9.31 -69.77 -35.99
N VAL A 18 8.32 -70.64 -36.20
CA VAL A 18 8.29 -71.63 -37.29
C VAL A 18 7.49 -71.18 -38.53
N LYS A 19 6.66 -70.13 -38.48
CA LYS A 19 5.92 -69.65 -39.68
C LYS A 19 6.01 -68.13 -39.83
N LYS A 20 6.86 -67.67 -40.76
CA LYS A 20 6.95 -66.28 -41.25
C LYS A 20 5.65 -65.86 -41.93
N ASN A 21 4.63 -65.44 -41.16
CA ASN A 21 3.44 -64.81 -41.74
C ASN A 21 2.98 -63.63 -40.85
N VAL A 22 3.10 -62.41 -41.40
CA VAL A 22 2.96 -61.12 -40.69
C VAL A 22 1.54 -60.89 -40.16
N SER A 23 0.53 -61.41 -40.87
CA SER A 23 -0.88 -61.38 -40.46
C SER A 23 -1.16 -62.23 -39.22
N THR A 24 -0.40 -63.30 -38.98
CA THR A 24 -0.57 -64.19 -37.83
C THR A 24 0.01 -63.60 -36.54
N LEU A 25 1.09 -62.81 -36.62
CA LEU A 25 1.68 -62.09 -35.49
C LEU A 25 0.72 -61.04 -34.90
N LYS A 26 -0.04 -60.34 -35.76
CA LYS A 26 -1.07 -59.37 -35.35
C LYS A 26 -2.21 -60.05 -34.58
N ALA A 27 -2.66 -61.23 -35.03
CA ALA A 27 -3.71 -62.02 -34.40
C ALA A 27 -3.27 -62.68 -33.07
N VAL A 28 -2.01 -63.12 -32.96
CA VAL A 28 -1.47 -63.72 -31.73
C VAL A 28 -1.26 -62.68 -30.62
N PHE A 29 -0.86 -61.45 -30.97
CA PHE A 29 -0.75 -60.35 -30.01
C PHE A 29 -2.13 -60.00 -29.40
N LEU A 30 -3.20 -60.01 -30.21
CA LEU A 30 -4.59 -59.85 -29.76
C LEU A 30 -5.04 -60.92 -28.76
N ASN A 31 -4.61 -62.18 -28.93
CA ASN A 31 -4.96 -63.27 -28.02
C ASN A 31 -4.17 -63.28 -26.70
N VAL A 32 -2.95 -62.72 -26.66
CA VAL A 32 -2.09 -62.71 -25.45
C VAL A 32 -2.43 -61.56 -24.49
N VAL A 33 -2.96 -60.44 -25.00
CA VAL A 33 -3.39 -59.31 -24.16
C VAL A 33 -4.75 -59.57 -23.46
N GLY A 34 -5.48 -60.62 -23.87
CA GLY A 34 -6.75 -61.00 -23.26
C GLY A 34 -6.60 -61.86 -21.99
N ALA A 35 -6.85 -61.28 -20.80
CA ALA A 35 -7.38 -62.04 -19.67
C ALA A 35 -8.16 -61.19 -18.64
N LYS A 36 -9.46 -61.54 -18.54
CA LYS A 36 -10.48 -61.31 -17.48
C LYS A 36 -11.19 -59.94 -17.39
N GLY A 37 -12.51 -59.98 -17.60
CA GLY A 37 -13.49 -59.00 -17.10
C GLY A 37 -14.34 -58.38 -18.20
N GLU A 38 -15.66 -58.27 -17.97
CA GLU A 38 -16.76 -58.07 -18.93
C GLU A 38 -16.82 -56.72 -19.70
N ASP A 39 -15.75 -55.91 -19.75
CA ASP A 39 -15.77 -54.57 -20.36
C ASP A 39 -15.13 -54.48 -21.76
N ILE A 40 -14.83 -55.62 -22.42
CA ILE A 40 -14.05 -55.63 -23.68
C ILE A 40 -14.91 -56.09 -24.85
N LEU A 41 -15.85 -55.25 -25.27
CA LEU A 41 -16.29 -55.18 -26.65
C LEU A 41 -15.62 -53.95 -27.29
N ALA A 42 -14.81 -54.19 -28.33
CA ALA A 42 -14.08 -53.23 -29.16
C ALA A 42 -12.67 -52.78 -28.71
N VAL A 43 -11.69 -53.69 -28.70
CA VAL A 43 -10.33 -53.27 -29.14
C VAL A 43 -10.40 -53.15 -30.66
N ASN A 44 -10.67 -51.94 -31.14
CA ASN A 44 -10.76 -51.62 -32.56
C ASN A 44 -9.41 -51.93 -33.24
N LEU A 45 -9.39 -52.69 -34.34
CA LEU A 45 -8.17 -53.09 -35.07
C LEU A 45 -7.25 -51.92 -35.45
N LYS A 46 -7.78 -50.68 -35.47
CA LYS A 46 -7.05 -49.42 -35.68
C LYS A 46 -6.13 -49.03 -34.50
N GLN A 47 -6.42 -49.46 -33.26
CA GLN A 47 -5.65 -49.04 -32.07
C GLN A 47 -4.26 -49.66 -31.99
N ILE A 48 -4.05 -50.80 -32.64
CA ILE A 48 -2.77 -51.51 -32.64
C ILE A 48 -1.65 -50.72 -33.34
N ASN A 49 -2.03 -49.79 -34.22
CA ASN A 49 -1.10 -48.91 -34.93
C ASN A 49 -0.42 -47.91 -33.98
N PHE A 50 -0.98 -47.67 -32.78
CA PHE A 50 -0.41 -46.76 -31.78
C PHE A 50 0.52 -47.46 -30.76
N ILE A 51 0.53 -48.79 -30.72
CA ILE A 51 1.27 -49.58 -29.71
C ILE A 51 2.70 -49.84 -30.19
N ILE A 52 3.68 -49.72 -29.29
CA ILE A 52 5.05 -50.19 -29.49
C ILE A 52 5.18 -51.61 -28.92
N PRO A 53 5.31 -52.65 -29.76
CA PRO A 53 5.46 -54.01 -29.28
C PRO A 53 6.77 -54.20 -28.48
N PRO A 54 6.79 -55.06 -27.45
CA PRO A 54 7.98 -55.26 -26.62
C PRO A 54 9.23 -55.69 -27.41
N TYR A 55 9.07 -56.46 -28.49
CA TYR A 55 10.18 -56.91 -29.34
C TYR A 55 10.77 -55.80 -30.22
N CYS A 56 10.08 -54.66 -30.34
CA CYS A 56 10.57 -53.52 -31.12
C CYS A 56 11.56 -52.64 -30.33
N VAL A 57 11.72 -52.88 -29.02
CA VAL A 57 12.55 -52.03 -28.13
C VAL A 57 13.78 -52.82 -27.68
N THR A 58 14.98 -52.38 -28.09
CA THR A 58 16.23 -52.93 -27.55
C THR A 58 16.81 -52.03 -26.45
N THR A 59 17.37 -52.63 -25.40
CA THR A 59 17.95 -51.89 -24.26
C THR A 59 19.42 -52.26 -24.02
N THR A 60 20.22 -51.32 -23.49
CA THR A 60 21.61 -51.60 -23.04
C THR A 60 21.69 -51.73 -21.52
N LYS A 61 22.43 -52.71 -21.00
CA LYS A 61 22.77 -52.80 -19.57
C LYS A 61 23.78 -51.71 -19.19
N SER A 62 23.43 -50.85 -18.24
CA SER A 62 24.36 -49.88 -17.62
C SER A 62 25.00 -50.49 -16.37
N SER A 63 26.26 -50.13 -16.10
CA SER A 63 27.09 -50.63 -15.00
C SER A 63 26.57 -50.24 -13.59
N ARG A 64 27.07 -50.96 -12.58
CA ARG A 64 26.52 -51.27 -11.24
C ARG A 64 26.10 -50.13 -10.28
N LEU A 65 26.01 -48.85 -10.65
CA LEU A 65 25.61 -47.79 -9.69
C LEU A 65 24.42 -46.91 -10.09
N ASN A 66 23.88 -47.04 -11.31
CA ASN A 66 22.69 -46.27 -11.71
C ASN A 66 21.76 -47.10 -12.59
N ARG A 67 20.71 -47.69 -11.98
CA ARG A 67 19.60 -48.36 -12.69
C ARG A 67 18.77 -47.34 -13.48
N LYS A 68 19.26 -46.89 -14.63
CA LYS A 68 18.44 -46.21 -15.65
C LYS A 68 18.50 -47.04 -16.94
N PHE A 69 17.37 -47.65 -17.30
CA PHE A 69 17.21 -48.32 -18.58
C PHE A 69 17.41 -47.32 -19.73
N LYS A 70 18.33 -47.60 -20.66
CA LYS A 70 18.53 -46.81 -21.88
C LYS A 70 18.01 -47.62 -23.07
N VAL A 71 17.02 -47.07 -23.77
CA VAL A 71 16.52 -47.57 -25.06
C VAL A 71 17.58 -47.27 -26.12
N LYS A 72 17.96 -48.28 -26.92
CA LYS A 72 19.05 -48.21 -27.90
C LYS A 72 18.54 -48.05 -29.34
N CYS A 73 17.54 -48.83 -29.74
CA CYS A 73 16.87 -48.67 -31.03
C CYS A 73 15.40 -49.07 -30.95
N LEU A 74 14.57 -48.47 -31.81
CA LEU A 74 13.19 -48.85 -32.07
C LEU A 74 13.10 -49.42 -33.48
N SER A 75 12.77 -50.71 -33.62
CA SER A 75 12.59 -51.35 -34.93
C SER A 75 11.14 -51.30 -35.39
N HIS A 76 10.91 -51.20 -36.70
CA HIS A 76 9.56 -51.24 -37.28
C HIS A 76 8.91 -52.63 -37.06
N PRO A 77 7.63 -52.72 -36.64
CA PRO A 77 6.95 -53.99 -36.36
C PRO A 77 6.56 -54.79 -37.61
N GLY A 78 6.66 -54.18 -38.80
CA GLY A 78 6.46 -54.86 -40.09
C GLY A 78 5.03 -54.83 -40.64
N TRP A 79 4.13 -53.99 -40.11
CA TRP A 79 2.79 -53.76 -40.66
C TRP A 79 2.60 -52.29 -41.09
N ASP A 80 1.73 -52.07 -42.08
CA ASP A 80 1.50 -50.74 -42.65
C ASP A 80 0.68 -49.84 -41.73
N GLY A 81 0.95 -48.52 -41.79
CA GLY A 81 0.23 -47.49 -41.05
C GLY A 81 0.54 -47.43 -39.55
N TRP A 82 1.73 -47.87 -39.13
CA TRP A 82 2.18 -47.77 -37.74
C TRP A 82 2.54 -46.32 -37.37
N THR A 83 1.85 -45.76 -36.39
CA THR A 83 2.02 -44.38 -35.90
C THR A 83 2.03 -44.40 -34.38
N PRO A 84 3.16 -44.74 -33.74
CA PRO A 84 3.21 -44.94 -32.29
C PRO A 84 2.83 -43.67 -31.51
N VAL A 85 2.15 -43.84 -30.38
CA VAL A 85 1.79 -42.74 -29.46
C VAL A 85 2.55 -42.88 -28.14
N ILE A 86 3.15 -41.78 -27.68
CA ILE A 86 3.73 -41.68 -26.34
C ILE A 86 2.83 -40.80 -25.49
N VAL A 87 2.43 -41.29 -24.32
CA VAL A 87 1.58 -40.56 -23.39
C VAL A 87 2.42 -39.98 -22.26
N LEU A 88 2.33 -38.67 -22.09
CA LEU A 88 2.94 -37.91 -21.00
C LEU A 88 1.86 -37.38 -20.09
N ALA A 89 1.76 -37.90 -18.87
CA ALA A 89 0.75 -37.41 -17.94
C ALA A 89 1.38 -36.80 -16.69
N ASN A 90 0.93 -35.60 -16.34
CA ASN A 90 1.31 -34.93 -15.10
C ASN A 90 0.27 -35.23 -14.00
N ARG A 91 0.59 -36.14 -13.08
CA ARG A 91 -0.32 -36.51 -11.97
C ARG A 91 -0.66 -35.36 -11.02
N ARG A 92 0.10 -34.26 -11.03
CA ARG A 92 -0.12 -33.07 -10.17
C ARG A 92 -1.01 -32.00 -10.83
N ALA A 93 -1.49 -32.23 -12.06
CA ALA A 93 -2.34 -31.29 -12.78
C ALA A 93 -3.83 -31.49 -12.42
N GLY A 94 -4.53 -30.38 -12.17
CA GLY A 94 -5.99 -30.34 -11.97
C GLY A 94 -6.52 -31.19 -10.83
N ASN A 95 -7.56 -31.98 -11.11
CA ASN A 95 -8.31 -32.78 -10.14
C ASN A 95 -7.64 -34.10 -9.73
N SER A 96 -6.31 -34.22 -9.88
CA SER A 96 -5.55 -35.46 -9.65
C SER A 96 -5.94 -36.66 -10.55
N ASP A 97 -6.69 -36.42 -11.64
CA ASP A 97 -7.08 -37.44 -12.63
C ASP A 97 -5.90 -38.04 -13.42
N GLY A 98 -4.73 -37.39 -13.37
CA GLY A 98 -3.54 -37.88 -14.05
C GLY A 98 -3.12 -39.29 -13.58
N ALA A 99 -3.33 -39.64 -12.30
CA ALA A 99 -3.04 -40.99 -11.79
C ALA A 99 -3.96 -42.06 -12.42
N TYR A 100 -5.24 -41.73 -12.59
CA TYR A 100 -6.22 -42.58 -13.25
C TYR A 100 -5.84 -42.79 -14.73
N LEU A 101 -5.53 -41.72 -15.44
CA LEU A 101 -5.10 -41.76 -16.85
C LEU A 101 -3.83 -42.58 -17.05
N LEU A 102 -2.82 -42.40 -16.19
CA LEU A 102 -1.59 -43.18 -16.22
C LEU A 102 -1.87 -44.68 -16.08
N SER A 103 -2.74 -45.07 -15.13
CA SER A 103 -3.12 -46.47 -14.91
C SER A 103 -3.85 -47.07 -16.12
N HIS A 104 -4.78 -46.30 -16.71
CA HIS A 104 -5.57 -46.78 -17.85
C HIS A 104 -4.75 -46.86 -19.14
N PHE A 105 -3.94 -45.84 -19.46
CA PHE A 105 -3.06 -45.89 -20.64
C PHE A 105 -2.01 -47.00 -20.52
N ARG A 106 -1.52 -47.33 -19.31
CA ARG A 106 -0.61 -48.48 -19.11
C ARG A 106 -1.26 -49.84 -19.35
N ARG A 107 -2.60 -49.92 -19.33
CA ARG A 107 -3.34 -51.12 -19.75
C ARG A 107 -3.55 -51.21 -21.26
N LEU A 108 -3.61 -50.07 -21.95
CA LEU A 108 -3.87 -49.99 -23.39
C LEU A 108 -2.58 -49.99 -24.25
N LEU A 109 -1.54 -49.32 -23.76
CA LEU A 109 -0.25 -49.17 -24.45
C LEU A 109 0.85 -49.94 -23.72
N ASN A 110 2.01 -50.09 -24.36
CA ASN A 110 3.20 -50.58 -23.67
C ASN A 110 3.51 -49.64 -22.48
N PRO A 111 3.73 -50.15 -21.25
CA PRO A 111 4.02 -49.30 -20.10
C PRO A 111 5.20 -48.33 -20.31
N CYS A 112 6.13 -48.66 -21.20
CA CYS A 112 7.23 -47.78 -21.59
C CYS A 112 6.81 -46.55 -22.40
N GLN A 113 5.66 -46.60 -23.08
CA GLN A 113 5.04 -45.48 -23.80
C GLN A 113 4.34 -44.49 -22.86
N VAL A 114 4.08 -44.86 -21.60
CA VAL A 114 3.27 -44.07 -20.66
C VAL A 114 4.14 -43.53 -19.53
N LEU A 115 4.58 -42.29 -19.71
CA LEU A 115 5.52 -41.63 -18.82
C LEU A 115 4.79 -40.68 -17.86
N ASP A 116 5.21 -40.75 -16.61
CA ASP A 116 4.74 -39.86 -15.57
C ASP A 116 5.69 -38.68 -15.40
N LEU A 117 5.18 -37.49 -15.71
CA LEU A 117 5.96 -36.25 -15.66
C LEU A 117 6.30 -35.79 -14.22
N ALA A 118 5.66 -36.35 -13.19
CA ALA A 118 6.04 -36.08 -11.80
C ALA A 118 7.26 -36.89 -11.35
N ILE A 119 7.60 -37.96 -12.07
CA ILE A 119 8.74 -38.86 -11.77
C ILE A 119 9.86 -38.66 -12.79
N HIS A 120 9.49 -38.45 -14.05
CA HIS A 120 10.42 -38.42 -15.18
C HIS A 120 10.36 -37.09 -15.92
N SER A 121 11.53 -36.60 -16.35
CA SER A 121 11.62 -35.42 -17.23
C SER A 121 11.10 -35.76 -18.65
N PRO A 122 10.44 -34.80 -19.34
CA PRO A 122 10.02 -34.94 -20.75
C PRO A 122 11.18 -35.28 -21.69
N SER A 123 12.44 -35.04 -21.28
CA SER A 123 13.65 -35.40 -22.03
C SER A 123 13.74 -36.87 -22.43
N LEU A 124 13.00 -37.77 -21.77
CA LEU A 124 12.92 -39.18 -22.18
C LEU A 124 12.20 -39.37 -23.53
N VAL A 125 11.26 -38.49 -23.88
CA VAL A 125 10.49 -38.54 -25.15
C VAL A 125 11.41 -38.34 -26.34
N ILE A 126 12.40 -37.45 -26.20
CA ILE A 126 13.41 -37.20 -27.24
C ILE A 126 14.18 -38.46 -27.57
N LYS A 127 14.49 -39.30 -26.57
CA LYS A 127 15.17 -40.58 -26.83
C LYS A 127 14.32 -41.46 -27.74
N TRP A 128 13.01 -41.52 -27.49
CA TRP A 128 12.08 -42.24 -28.36
C TRP A 128 11.99 -41.61 -29.76
N CYS A 129 11.98 -40.29 -29.87
CA CYS A 129 12.00 -39.59 -31.17
C CYS A 129 13.30 -39.86 -31.95
N SER A 130 14.45 -39.87 -31.25
CA SER A 130 15.77 -40.07 -31.87
C SER A 130 16.05 -41.50 -32.33
N VAL A 131 15.34 -42.47 -31.78
CA VAL A 131 15.51 -43.90 -32.11
C VAL A 131 14.38 -44.43 -32.98
N ALA A 132 13.36 -43.61 -33.26
CA ALA A 132 12.25 -43.98 -34.13
C ALA A 132 12.72 -44.04 -35.60
N PRO A 133 12.16 -44.93 -36.42
CA PRO A 133 12.43 -44.95 -37.86
C PRO A 133 12.05 -43.60 -38.51
N PRO A 134 12.84 -43.09 -39.47
CA PRO A 134 12.59 -41.80 -40.11
C PRO A 134 11.26 -41.73 -40.88
N ASP A 135 10.76 -42.86 -41.36
CA ASP A 135 9.52 -42.95 -42.16
C ASP A 135 8.24 -43.04 -41.29
N VAL A 136 8.36 -42.92 -39.97
CA VAL A 136 7.27 -43.13 -39.01
C VAL A 136 6.99 -41.86 -38.23
N THR A 137 5.75 -41.36 -38.32
CA THR A 137 5.28 -40.24 -37.51
C THR A 137 4.98 -40.68 -36.08
N LEU A 138 5.69 -40.10 -35.12
CA LEU A 138 5.49 -40.30 -33.70
C LEU A 138 4.57 -39.21 -33.13
N TYR A 139 3.52 -39.61 -32.43
CA TYR A 139 2.61 -38.69 -31.73
C TYR A 139 2.90 -38.65 -30.24
N VAL A 140 2.84 -37.46 -29.64
CA VAL A 140 3.00 -37.26 -28.20
C VAL A 140 1.70 -36.71 -27.61
N LEU A 141 1.06 -37.47 -26.75
CA LEU A 141 -0.18 -37.09 -26.07
C LEU A 141 0.13 -36.57 -24.67
N VAL A 142 -0.07 -35.28 -24.43
CA VAL A 142 0.25 -34.61 -23.17
C VAL A 142 -1.02 -34.41 -22.34
N SER A 143 -1.11 -35.12 -21.22
CA SER A 143 -2.17 -34.95 -20.22
C SER A 143 -1.74 -33.96 -19.13
N GLY A 144 -2.25 -32.73 -19.23
CA GLY A 144 -1.85 -31.62 -18.36
C GLY A 144 -2.64 -30.34 -18.63
N GLY A 145 -2.20 -29.23 -18.03
CA GLY A 145 -2.63 -27.88 -18.41
C GLY A 145 -1.59 -27.19 -19.30
N ASP A 146 -1.83 -25.94 -19.68
CA ASP A 146 -0.99 -25.19 -20.63
C ASP A 146 0.50 -25.16 -20.23
N GLY A 147 0.81 -24.97 -18.94
CA GLY A 147 2.19 -25.01 -18.45
C GLY A 147 2.88 -26.37 -18.60
N THR A 148 2.15 -27.49 -18.52
CA THR A 148 2.72 -28.82 -18.80
C THR A 148 3.02 -28.97 -20.29
N VAL A 149 2.13 -28.47 -21.16
CA VAL A 149 2.32 -28.52 -22.61
C VAL A 149 3.51 -27.66 -23.03
N ALA A 150 3.61 -26.44 -22.50
CA ALA A 150 4.75 -25.54 -22.72
C ALA A 150 6.08 -26.15 -22.26
N TRP A 151 6.09 -26.88 -21.14
CA TRP A 151 7.28 -27.60 -20.68
C TRP A 151 7.74 -28.68 -21.65
N VAL A 152 6.80 -29.46 -22.21
CA VAL A 152 7.09 -30.49 -23.22
C VAL A 152 7.58 -29.85 -24.52
N LEU A 153 6.90 -28.80 -25.01
CA LEU A 153 7.29 -28.05 -26.21
C LEU A 153 8.71 -27.46 -26.09
N ASN A 154 9.02 -26.80 -24.96
CA ASN A 154 10.36 -26.27 -24.70
C ASN A 154 11.42 -27.36 -24.69
N THR A 155 11.12 -28.49 -24.03
CA THR A 155 12.05 -29.62 -23.96
C THR A 155 12.33 -30.22 -25.34
N LEU A 156 11.29 -30.37 -26.17
CA LEU A 156 11.43 -30.87 -27.54
C LEU A 156 12.25 -29.90 -28.40
N ASN A 157 11.98 -28.59 -28.30
CA ASN A 157 12.68 -27.59 -29.09
C ASN A 157 14.17 -27.45 -28.73
N GLU A 158 14.52 -27.47 -27.44
CA GLU A 158 15.93 -27.50 -26.99
C GLU A 158 16.72 -28.67 -27.59
N CYS A 159 16.03 -29.77 -27.89
CA CYS A 159 16.64 -30.97 -28.47
C CYS A 159 16.49 -31.08 -29.98
N ASN A 160 15.58 -30.32 -30.61
CA ASN A 160 15.43 -30.22 -32.06
C ASN A 160 16.68 -29.62 -32.74
N VAL A 161 17.50 -28.88 -31.97
CA VAL A 161 18.86 -28.45 -32.33
C VAL A 161 19.78 -29.65 -32.72
N LYS A 162 19.38 -30.90 -32.42
CA LYS A 162 20.13 -32.14 -32.73
C LYS A 162 19.65 -32.91 -33.97
N GLY A 163 18.78 -32.32 -34.82
CA GLY A 163 18.39 -32.91 -36.10
C GLY A 163 17.42 -34.09 -36.03
N VAL A 164 16.53 -34.11 -35.04
CA VAL A 164 15.49 -35.14 -34.86
C VAL A 164 14.14 -34.59 -35.33
N ALA A 165 13.34 -35.35 -36.08
CA ALA A 165 12.01 -34.91 -36.51
C ALA A 165 11.11 -34.54 -35.31
N THR A 166 10.46 -33.38 -35.36
CA THR A 166 9.57 -32.90 -34.30
C THR A 166 8.28 -33.72 -34.26
N PRO A 167 7.93 -34.35 -33.13
CA PRO A 167 6.67 -35.09 -33.02
C PRO A 167 5.48 -34.13 -32.94
N ALA A 168 4.34 -34.54 -33.51
CA ALA A 168 3.09 -33.82 -33.34
C ALA A 168 2.51 -34.05 -31.92
N ILE A 169 1.96 -32.99 -31.32
CA ILE A 169 1.51 -33.02 -29.93
C ILE A 169 -0.02 -32.93 -29.85
N GLY A 170 -0.63 -33.91 -29.17
CA GLY A 170 -2.03 -33.87 -28.76
C GLY A 170 -2.16 -33.49 -27.29
N ILE A 171 -3.30 -32.89 -26.89
CA ILE A 171 -3.53 -32.42 -25.52
C ILE A 171 -4.71 -33.18 -24.89
N ILE A 172 -4.53 -33.65 -23.65
CA ILE A 172 -5.64 -34.03 -22.77
C ILE A 172 -5.79 -32.95 -21.68
N PRO A 173 -6.87 -32.15 -21.70
CA PRO A 173 -7.03 -30.95 -20.86
C PRO A 173 -7.31 -31.26 -19.39
N LEU A 174 -6.26 -31.51 -18.62
CA LEU A 174 -6.30 -31.74 -17.17
C LEU A 174 -6.13 -30.47 -16.32
N GLY A 175 -5.77 -29.33 -16.91
CA GLY A 175 -5.55 -28.07 -16.18
C GLY A 175 -6.83 -27.30 -15.83
N THR A 176 -6.65 -26.17 -15.13
CA THR A 176 -7.73 -25.21 -14.81
C THR A 176 -7.99 -24.27 -15.98
N GLY A 177 -6.91 -23.72 -16.56
CA GLY A 177 -6.83 -22.81 -17.71
C GLY A 177 -7.22 -23.48 -19.02
N ASN A 178 -6.41 -24.39 -19.58
CA ASN A 178 -6.63 -25.21 -20.80
C ASN A 178 -6.93 -24.41 -22.08
N ASP A 179 -6.46 -23.17 -22.18
CA ASP A 179 -6.74 -22.27 -23.30
C ASP A 179 -6.15 -22.81 -24.61
N LEU A 180 -4.95 -23.39 -24.58
CA LEU A 180 -4.32 -24.00 -25.75
C LEU A 180 -5.14 -25.20 -26.27
N SER A 181 -5.68 -26.01 -25.36
CA SER A 181 -6.54 -27.15 -25.70
C SER A 181 -7.88 -26.73 -26.31
N ARG A 182 -8.42 -25.55 -25.92
CA ARG A 182 -9.65 -25.02 -26.52
C ARG A 182 -9.42 -24.60 -27.96
N VAL A 183 -8.34 -23.85 -28.19
CA VAL A 183 -7.99 -23.29 -29.50
C VAL A 183 -7.63 -24.40 -30.48
N LEU A 184 -6.85 -25.39 -30.05
CA LEU A 184 -6.46 -26.55 -30.90
C LEU A 184 -7.56 -27.63 -31.01
N GLY A 185 -8.78 -27.40 -30.52
CA GLY A 185 -9.91 -28.32 -30.69
C GLY A 185 -9.90 -29.59 -29.82
N TRP A 186 -8.98 -29.72 -28.86
CA TRP A 186 -8.90 -30.88 -27.95
C TRP A 186 -9.93 -30.84 -26.81
N GLY A 187 -10.53 -29.67 -26.55
CA GLY A 187 -11.67 -29.47 -25.65
C GLY A 187 -11.34 -28.66 -24.40
N LYS A 188 -12.39 -28.30 -23.63
CA LYS A 188 -12.32 -27.42 -22.45
C LYS A 188 -11.86 -28.14 -21.17
N ALA A 189 -12.11 -29.44 -21.07
CA ALA A 189 -11.94 -30.25 -19.87
C ALA A 189 -11.86 -31.74 -20.23
N TYR A 190 -11.05 -32.49 -19.50
CA TYR A 190 -11.17 -33.94 -19.48
C TYR A 190 -12.47 -34.35 -18.78
N ASN A 191 -13.27 -35.22 -19.44
CA ASN A 191 -14.45 -35.83 -18.86
C ASN A 191 -14.21 -37.34 -18.70
N ARG A 192 -14.38 -37.87 -17.47
CA ARG A 192 -14.21 -39.30 -17.17
C ARG A 192 -15.19 -40.21 -17.93
N GLY A 193 -16.30 -39.67 -18.43
CA GLY A 193 -17.26 -40.41 -19.26
C GLY A 193 -16.79 -40.68 -20.70
N ILE A 194 -15.68 -40.08 -21.14
CA ILE A 194 -15.13 -40.29 -22.47
C ILE A 194 -14.14 -41.48 -22.43
N THR A 195 -14.43 -42.55 -23.17
CA THR A 195 -13.52 -43.70 -23.29
C THR A 195 -12.18 -43.25 -23.88
N LEU A 196 -11.06 -43.66 -23.28
CA LEU A 196 -9.71 -43.27 -23.76
C LEU A 196 -9.43 -43.69 -25.20
N SER A 197 -10.11 -44.73 -25.67
CA SER A 197 -10.20 -45.14 -27.08
C SER A 197 -10.55 -44.00 -28.03
N SER A 198 -11.42 -43.08 -27.62
CA SER A 198 -11.82 -41.92 -28.44
C SER A 198 -10.69 -40.92 -28.66
N TYR A 199 -9.68 -40.86 -27.78
CA TYR A 199 -8.52 -39.99 -28.01
C TYR A 199 -7.61 -40.54 -29.11
N PHE A 200 -7.51 -41.86 -29.25
CA PHE A 200 -6.82 -42.47 -30.40
C PHE A 200 -7.57 -42.19 -31.71
N GLU A 201 -8.90 -42.22 -31.69
CA GLU A 201 -9.71 -41.82 -32.85
C GLU A 201 -9.54 -40.34 -33.19
N LYS A 202 -9.51 -39.46 -32.17
CA LYS A 202 -9.22 -38.03 -32.37
C LYS A 202 -7.84 -37.81 -32.99
N ILE A 203 -6.81 -38.53 -32.56
CA ILE A 203 -5.46 -38.45 -33.15
C ILE A 203 -5.48 -38.90 -34.62
N SER A 204 -6.23 -39.96 -34.95
CA SER A 204 -6.30 -40.45 -36.34
C SER A 204 -7.01 -39.50 -37.30
N HIS A 205 -7.92 -38.65 -36.81
CA HIS A 205 -8.65 -37.67 -37.63
C HIS A 205 -8.17 -36.23 -37.43
N SER A 206 -7.16 -35.99 -36.59
CA SER A 206 -6.64 -34.65 -36.35
C SER A 206 -5.73 -34.18 -37.46
N SER A 207 -5.81 -32.89 -37.82
CA SER A 207 -4.82 -32.21 -38.64
C SER A 207 -3.68 -31.67 -37.77
N ILE A 208 -2.51 -31.48 -38.40
CA ILE A 208 -1.37 -30.81 -37.77
C ILE A 208 -1.56 -29.30 -37.95
N ALA A 209 -1.43 -28.55 -36.86
CA ALA A 209 -1.43 -27.09 -36.85
C ALA A 209 -0.06 -26.58 -36.38
N ASN A 210 0.40 -25.48 -36.97
CA ASN A 210 1.58 -24.77 -36.50
C ASN A 210 1.20 -23.88 -35.31
N LEU A 211 2.19 -23.52 -34.50
CA LEU A 211 2.01 -22.67 -33.33
C LEU A 211 3.27 -21.84 -33.11
N ASP A 212 3.08 -20.54 -33.01
CA ASP A 212 4.19 -19.63 -32.75
C ASP A 212 4.78 -19.78 -31.36
N ARG A 213 6.09 -19.57 -31.30
CA ARG A 213 6.90 -19.65 -30.08
C ARG A 213 7.58 -18.32 -29.84
N TRP A 214 7.07 -17.61 -28.85
CA TRP A 214 7.51 -16.26 -28.51
C TRP A 214 8.62 -16.29 -27.49
N ARG A 215 9.71 -15.57 -27.75
CA ARG A 215 10.80 -15.35 -26.79
C ARG A 215 10.54 -14.05 -26.03
N ILE A 216 10.47 -14.14 -24.71
CA ILE A 216 10.33 -12.99 -23.82
C ILE A 216 11.66 -12.77 -23.11
N ASP A 217 12.35 -11.70 -23.46
CA ASP A 217 13.60 -11.32 -22.81
C ASP A 217 13.35 -10.33 -21.68
N ILE A 218 13.32 -10.83 -20.44
CA ILE A 218 13.23 -9.98 -19.26
C ILE A 218 14.65 -9.60 -18.84
N LYS A 219 14.96 -8.31 -19.00
CA LYS A 219 16.24 -7.74 -18.57
C LYS A 219 15.98 -6.93 -17.31
N SER A 220 16.49 -7.40 -16.18
CA SER A 220 16.51 -6.55 -14.99
C SER A 220 17.43 -5.35 -15.25
N LEU A 221 16.92 -4.16 -15.00
CA LEU A 221 17.70 -2.92 -15.04
C LEU A 221 18.63 -2.80 -13.81
N SER A 222 18.54 -3.72 -12.83
CA SER A 222 19.40 -3.74 -11.64
C SER A 222 20.74 -4.44 -11.90
N ASN A 223 21.86 -3.72 -11.79
CA ASN A 223 23.21 -4.31 -11.86
C ASN A 223 23.75 -4.82 -10.51
N ILE A 224 22.92 -4.84 -9.44
CA ILE A 224 23.37 -5.14 -8.06
C ILE A 224 23.33 -6.64 -7.72
N SER A 225 22.81 -7.48 -8.61
CA SER A 225 22.96 -8.93 -8.52
C SER A 225 23.09 -9.50 -9.92
N ILE A 226 23.94 -10.52 -10.09
CA ILE A 226 24.27 -11.23 -11.34
C ILE A 226 23.16 -11.06 -12.38
N PRO A 227 23.42 -10.50 -13.58
CA PRO A 227 22.37 -10.23 -14.56
C PRO A 227 21.67 -11.54 -14.93
N ARG A 228 20.54 -11.82 -14.29
CA ARG A 228 19.61 -12.85 -14.75
C ARG A 228 18.76 -12.19 -15.83
N ALA A 229 19.35 -12.05 -17.02
CA ALA A 229 18.52 -12.01 -18.21
C ALA A 229 17.81 -13.36 -18.28
N SER A 230 16.55 -13.41 -17.84
CA SER A 230 15.74 -14.61 -17.98
C SER A 230 15.00 -14.50 -19.31
N SER A 231 15.50 -15.23 -20.31
CA SER A 231 14.73 -15.50 -21.52
C SER A 231 13.70 -16.57 -21.18
N LEU A 232 12.42 -16.21 -21.28
CA LEU A 232 11.29 -17.11 -21.15
C LEU A 232 10.70 -17.38 -22.53
N PHE A 233 9.93 -18.46 -22.64
CA PHE A 233 9.19 -18.78 -23.86
C PHE A 233 7.69 -18.82 -23.55
N CYS A 234 6.92 -18.18 -24.41
CA CYS A 234 5.46 -18.12 -24.35
C CYS A 234 4.85 -18.68 -25.63
N TYR A 235 3.69 -19.34 -25.48
CA TYR A 235 2.93 -19.92 -26.60
C TYR A 235 1.48 -19.40 -26.66
N ASN A 236 0.96 -18.90 -25.53
CA ASN A 236 -0.44 -18.51 -25.39
C ASN A 236 -0.58 -17.00 -25.23
N TYR A 237 -0.19 -16.49 -24.06
CA TYR A 237 -0.29 -15.08 -23.69
C TYR A 237 0.50 -14.81 -22.42
N PHE A 238 0.85 -13.54 -22.19
CA PHE A 238 1.34 -13.03 -20.92
C PHE A 238 0.74 -11.64 -20.66
N SER A 239 0.77 -11.18 -19.41
CA SER A 239 0.24 -9.89 -19.03
C SER A 239 1.18 -9.13 -18.10
N ILE A 240 0.96 -7.82 -18.04
CA ILE A 240 1.63 -6.86 -17.16
C ILE A 240 0.52 -6.08 -16.43
N GLY A 241 0.68 -5.82 -15.13
CA GLY A 241 -0.29 -5.08 -14.31
C GLY A 241 -1.22 -5.99 -13.50
N VAL A 242 -2.45 -5.55 -13.29
CA VAL A 242 -3.44 -6.20 -12.39
C VAL A 242 -3.68 -7.69 -12.70
N ASP A 243 -3.83 -8.06 -13.98
CA ASP A 243 -4.04 -9.48 -14.36
C ASP A 243 -2.86 -10.37 -13.93
N ALA A 244 -1.63 -9.90 -14.14
CA ALA A 244 -0.42 -10.61 -13.75
C ALA A 244 -0.31 -10.77 -12.22
N LYS A 245 -0.74 -9.75 -11.46
CA LYS A 245 -0.78 -9.80 -10.01
C LYS A 245 -1.81 -10.82 -9.50
N VAL A 246 -3.02 -10.85 -10.06
CA VAL A 246 -4.03 -11.87 -9.73
C VAL A 246 -3.48 -13.28 -9.99
N ALA A 247 -2.82 -13.50 -11.12
CA ALA A 247 -2.19 -14.77 -11.45
C ALA A 247 -1.07 -15.14 -10.46
N LEU A 248 -0.27 -14.17 -10.02
CA LEU A 248 0.80 -14.37 -9.03
C LEU A 248 0.24 -14.74 -7.65
N ASP A 249 -0.77 -14.02 -7.16
CA ASP A 249 -1.38 -14.26 -5.85
C ASP A 249 -2.06 -15.64 -5.81
N PHE A 250 -2.72 -16.03 -6.92
CA PHE A 250 -3.24 -17.38 -7.09
C PHE A 250 -2.12 -18.43 -7.04
N HIS A 251 -1.00 -18.18 -7.73
CA HIS A 251 0.14 -19.10 -7.75
C HIS A 251 0.75 -19.29 -6.36
N GLN A 252 0.97 -18.19 -5.61
CA GLN A 252 1.53 -18.23 -4.26
C GLN A 252 0.61 -18.98 -3.30
N THR A 253 -0.70 -18.69 -3.33
CA THR A 253 -1.72 -19.40 -2.54
C THR A 253 -1.74 -20.90 -2.86
N ARG A 254 -1.52 -21.26 -4.13
CA ARG A 254 -1.41 -22.66 -4.55
C ARG A 254 -0.20 -23.39 -3.99
N GLN A 255 0.92 -22.70 -3.81
CA GLN A 255 2.09 -23.29 -3.18
C GLN A 255 1.91 -23.47 -1.67
N THR A 256 1.23 -22.55 -1.00
CA THR A 256 1.06 -22.58 0.47
C THR A 256 0.01 -23.58 0.94
N SER A 257 -1.04 -23.84 0.15
CA SER A 257 -2.18 -24.68 0.57
C SER A 257 -2.60 -25.75 -0.46
N PRO A 258 -1.78 -26.77 -0.76
CA PRO A 258 -2.03 -27.73 -1.85
C PRO A 258 -3.29 -28.60 -1.66
N LEU A 259 -3.65 -28.89 -0.41
CA LEU A 259 -4.73 -29.83 -0.05
C LEU A 259 -6.14 -29.30 -0.39
N TYR A 260 -6.35 -27.98 -0.34
CA TYR A 260 -7.66 -27.35 -0.59
C TYR A 260 -7.93 -27.02 -2.07
N LEU A 261 -6.92 -27.15 -2.94
CA LEU A 261 -6.94 -26.65 -4.34
C LEU A 261 -7.03 -27.77 -5.40
N SER A 262 -7.44 -28.96 -4.98
CA SER A 262 -7.65 -30.13 -5.85
C SER A 262 -8.93 -30.03 -6.69
N SER A 263 -9.78 -29.04 -6.45
CA SER A 263 -11.02 -28.83 -7.24
C SER A 263 -10.86 -27.70 -8.25
N ARG A 264 -11.13 -27.99 -9.52
CA ARG A 264 -11.18 -26.98 -10.60
C ARG A 264 -12.19 -25.87 -10.34
N LEU A 265 -13.35 -26.17 -9.75
CA LEU A 265 -14.38 -25.18 -9.47
C LEU A 265 -13.92 -24.19 -8.39
N TYR A 266 -13.29 -24.71 -7.33
CA TYR A 266 -12.72 -23.90 -6.26
C TYR A 266 -11.55 -23.05 -6.75
N ASN A 267 -10.71 -23.60 -7.63
CA ASN A 267 -9.64 -22.84 -8.27
C ASN A 267 -10.19 -21.66 -9.08
N LYS A 268 -11.31 -21.84 -9.81
CA LYS A 268 -11.97 -20.74 -10.53
C LYS A 268 -12.55 -19.70 -9.57
N LEU A 269 -13.22 -20.12 -8.51
CA LEU A 269 -13.79 -19.22 -7.49
C LEU A 269 -12.71 -18.37 -6.80
N LEU A 270 -11.54 -18.95 -6.52
CA LEU A 270 -10.40 -18.21 -5.96
C LEU A 270 -9.86 -17.14 -6.89
N TYR A 271 -9.78 -17.40 -8.20
CA TYR A 271 -9.44 -16.36 -9.18
C TYR A 271 -10.44 -15.20 -9.13
N THR A 272 -11.74 -15.49 -8.98
CA THR A 272 -12.78 -14.47 -8.80
C THR A 272 -12.57 -13.68 -7.51
N ILE A 273 -12.31 -14.36 -6.37
CA ILE A 273 -12.08 -13.71 -5.07
C ILE A 273 -10.84 -12.79 -5.10
N PHE A 274 -9.74 -13.25 -5.70
CA PHE A 274 -8.53 -12.43 -5.85
C PHE A 274 -8.74 -11.24 -6.78
N GLY A 275 -9.52 -11.41 -7.86
CA GLY A 275 -9.95 -10.31 -8.71
C GLY A 275 -10.75 -9.26 -7.92
N THR A 276 -11.72 -9.68 -7.10
CA THR A 276 -12.55 -8.75 -6.29
C THR A 276 -11.77 -8.02 -5.19
N ARG A 277 -10.70 -8.61 -4.64
CA ARG A 277 -9.86 -7.96 -3.62
C ARG A 277 -9.06 -6.78 -4.18
N GLN A 278 -8.69 -6.81 -5.45
CA GLN A 278 -7.93 -5.73 -6.09
C GLN A 278 -8.80 -4.56 -6.54
N VAL A 279 -10.13 -4.73 -6.62
CA VAL A 279 -11.09 -3.62 -6.80
C VAL A 279 -11.07 -2.67 -5.58
N VAL A 280 -10.68 -3.17 -4.40
CA VAL A 280 -10.71 -2.41 -3.13
C VAL A 280 -9.40 -1.66 -2.85
N VAL A 281 -8.30 -2.03 -3.51
CA VAL A 281 -6.97 -1.36 -3.39
C VAL A 281 -6.29 -1.34 -4.77
N PRO A 282 -6.36 -0.23 -5.53
CA PRO A 282 -5.84 -0.16 -6.89
C PRO A 282 -4.31 0.09 -6.91
N ASP A 283 -3.53 -0.97 -6.61
CA ASP A 283 -2.05 -0.94 -6.55
C ASP A 283 -1.36 -0.53 -7.87
N TYR A 284 -2.06 -0.61 -9.01
CA TYR A 284 -1.50 -0.42 -10.36
C TYR A 284 -2.19 0.68 -11.19
N SER A 285 -2.83 1.64 -10.51
CA SER A 285 -3.37 2.85 -11.16
C SER A 285 -2.27 3.55 -11.97
N TYR A 286 -2.61 4.07 -13.15
CA TYR A 286 -1.72 4.84 -14.03
C TYR A 286 -0.56 4.05 -14.69
N LEU A 287 -0.77 2.80 -15.13
CA LEU A 287 0.26 2.00 -15.81
C LEU A 287 0.80 2.70 -17.08
N GLN A 288 -0.05 3.43 -17.79
CA GLN A 288 0.28 4.23 -18.97
C GLN A 288 1.36 5.29 -18.69
N ASN A 289 1.41 5.82 -17.46
CA ASN A 289 2.41 6.81 -17.07
C ASN A 289 3.76 6.17 -16.68
N ARG A 290 3.79 4.84 -16.54
CA ARG A 290 4.94 4.07 -16.05
C ARG A 290 5.58 3.20 -17.14
N LEU A 291 4.97 3.11 -18.32
CA LEU A 291 5.39 2.21 -19.40
C LEU A 291 5.35 2.92 -20.75
N GLU A 292 6.48 2.95 -21.44
CA GLU A 292 6.48 3.19 -22.89
C GLU A 292 6.34 1.86 -23.63
N LEU A 293 5.35 1.79 -24.51
CA LEU A 293 5.09 0.62 -25.35
C LEU A 293 5.52 0.91 -26.79
N TYR A 294 6.29 -0.01 -27.35
CA TYR A 294 6.68 -0.03 -28.76
C TYR A 294 6.16 -1.31 -29.39
N ILE A 295 5.52 -1.19 -30.56
CA ILE A 295 5.10 -2.30 -31.41
C ILE A 295 5.84 -2.14 -32.74
N ASP A 296 6.60 -3.15 -33.14
CA ASP A 296 7.44 -3.16 -34.35
C ASP A 296 8.36 -1.92 -34.47
N GLY A 297 8.90 -1.49 -33.32
CA GLY A 297 9.77 -0.31 -33.22
C GLY A 297 9.03 1.05 -33.23
N VAL A 298 7.72 1.07 -33.46
CA VAL A 298 6.89 2.28 -33.42
C VAL A 298 6.39 2.51 -32.00
N LYS A 299 6.65 3.71 -31.46
CA LYS A 299 6.15 4.11 -30.13
C LYS A 299 4.65 4.36 -30.21
N ILE A 300 3.89 3.73 -29.31
CA ILE A 300 2.47 4.01 -29.12
C ILE A 300 2.36 5.32 -28.32
N THR A 301 1.86 6.38 -28.97
CA THR A 301 1.86 7.75 -28.43
C THR A 301 0.77 7.99 -27.37
N SER A 302 -0.30 7.21 -27.39
CA SER A 302 -1.39 7.29 -26.40
C SER A 302 -1.81 5.89 -25.99
N ILE A 303 -1.37 5.47 -24.79
CA ILE A 303 -1.94 4.31 -24.10
C ILE A 303 -3.06 4.88 -23.21
N PRO A 304 -4.31 4.40 -23.29
CA PRO A 304 -5.38 4.85 -22.41
C PRO A 304 -5.12 4.48 -20.96
N ASP A 305 -5.95 4.96 -20.04
CA ASP A 305 -5.83 4.73 -18.60
C ASP A 305 -6.15 3.28 -18.21
N VAL A 306 -5.20 2.38 -18.51
CA VAL A 306 -5.33 0.94 -18.30
C VAL A 306 -4.52 0.50 -17.09
N GLU A 307 -5.04 -0.46 -16.34
CA GLU A 307 -4.36 -1.07 -15.21
C GLU A 307 -3.63 -2.38 -15.60
N SER A 308 -3.89 -2.91 -16.79
CA SER A 308 -3.20 -4.08 -17.30
C SER A 308 -3.05 -4.06 -18.83
N ILE A 309 -1.91 -4.55 -19.31
CA ILE A 309 -1.67 -4.82 -20.73
C ILE A 309 -1.49 -6.33 -20.88
N VAL A 310 -2.25 -6.92 -21.81
CA VAL A 310 -2.21 -8.34 -22.14
C VAL A 310 -1.71 -8.49 -23.56
N VAL A 311 -0.70 -9.33 -23.71
CA VAL A 311 -0.10 -9.70 -24.99
C VAL A 311 -0.50 -11.15 -25.29
N VAL A 312 -1.20 -11.35 -26.39
CA VAL A 312 -1.90 -12.60 -26.71
C VAL A 312 -1.46 -13.12 -28.07
N ASN A 313 -1.27 -14.44 -28.18
CA ASN A 313 -1.00 -15.17 -29.43
C ASN A 313 -2.17 -16.05 -29.87
N ILE A 314 -3.01 -16.50 -28.92
CA ILE A 314 -4.11 -17.42 -29.21
C ILE A 314 -5.47 -16.76 -28.92
N PRO A 315 -6.55 -17.09 -29.66
CA PRO A 315 -7.88 -16.54 -29.45
C PRO A 315 -8.61 -17.13 -28.22
N SER A 316 -7.92 -17.16 -27.08
CA SER A 316 -8.42 -17.62 -25.78
C SER A 316 -7.55 -17.09 -24.65
N TRP A 317 -8.14 -16.29 -23.76
CA TRP A 317 -7.54 -15.79 -22.52
C TRP A 317 -8.45 -16.10 -21.32
N ALA A 318 -7.89 -16.17 -20.11
CA ALA A 318 -8.61 -16.38 -18.85
C ALA A 318 -9.73 -17.44 -18.90
N ALA A 319 -9.42 -18.65 -19.37
CA ALA A 319 -10.32 -19.80 -19.45
C ALA A 319 -11.40 -19.75 -20.55
N GLY A 320 -11.16 -19.02 -21.65
CA GLY A 320 -11.95 -19.10 -22.88
C GLY A 320 -12.50 -17.76 -23.39
N VAL A 321 -12.12 -16.65 -22.77
CA VAL A 321 -12.52 -15.29 -23.18
C VAL A 321 -11.78 -14.93 -24.46
N LYS A 322 -12.50 -14.41 -25.45
CA LYS A 322 -11.91 -13.90 -26.69
C LYS A 322 -11.65 -12.41 -26.53
N LEU A 323 -10.36 -12.04 -26.45
CA LEU A 323 -9.95 -10.65 -26.33
C LEU A 323 -9.86 -9.92 -27.67
N TRP A 324 -9.79 -10.65 -28.79
CA TRP A 324 -9.67 -10.07 -30.14
C TRP A 324 -10.88 -10.42 -30.98
N ASN A 325 -11.80 -9.47 -31.19
CA ASN A 325 -13.01 -9.65 -32.00
C ASN A 325 -13.10 -8.59 -33.11
N GLN A 326 -13.45 -9.04 -34.33
CA GLN A 326 -13.38 -8.28 -35.59
C GLN A 326 -14.47 -7.19 -35.79
N THR A 327 -15.24 -6.83 -34.77
CA THR A 327 -16.48 -6.07 -35.02
C THR A 327 -16.27 -4.57 -35.27
N ASN A 328 -15.15 -3.94 -34.85
CA ASN A 328 -15.10 -2.47 -34.76
C ASN A 328 -13.80 -1.76 -35.22
N SER A 329 -12.78 -2.42 -35.77
CA SER A 329 -11.54 -1.74 -36.20
C SER A 329 -11.13 -2.07 -37.66
N VAL A 330 -11.08 -1.03 -38.51
CA VAL A 330 -10.91 -1.14 -39.98
C VAL A 330 -9.48 -1.50 -40.41
N ASP A 331 -8.50 -1.38 -39.49
CA ASP A 331 -7.06 -1.45 -39.81
C ASP A 331 -6.31 -2.67 -39.24
N MET A 332 -6.99 -3.66 -38.64
CA MET A 332 -6.32 -4.77 -37.93
C MET A 332 -6.60 -6.15 -38.55
N SER A 333 -5.57 -6.98 -38.70
CA SER A 333 -5.70 -8.36 -39.22
C SER A 333 -6.45 -9.29 -38.24
N PRO A 334 -7.06 -10.38 -38.73
CA PRO A 334 -7.51 -11.47 -37.87
C PRO A 334 -6.37 -11.98 -36.99
N GLN A 335 -6.72 -12.38 -35.76
CA GLN A 335 -5.79 -13.10 -34.89
C GLN A 335 -5.64 -14.53 -35.40
N GLU A 336 -4.39 -14.92 -35.68
CA GLU A 336 -3.99 -16.27 -36.05
C GLU A 336 -2.92 -16.77 -35.06
N ILE A 337 -2.69 -18.08 -34.98
CA ILE A 337 -1.78 -18.66 -33.96
C ILE A 337 -0.36 -18.92 -34.50
N ASP A 338 -0.17 -18.70 -35.80
CA ASP A 338 0.99 -19.04 -36.62
C ASP A 338 1.33 -17.98 -37.68
N ASP A 339 0.89 -16.73 -37.49
CA ASP A 339 1.13 -15.60 -38.41
C ASP A 339 2.38 -14.77 -38.05
N GLY A 340 3.08 -15.12 -36.96
CA GLY A 340 4.22 -14.38 -36.47
C GLY A 340 3.86 -13.01 -35.89
N LYS A 341 2.62 -12.82 -35.40
CA LYS A 341 2.17 -11.60 -34.74
C LYS A 341 1.57 -11.86 -33.36
N LEU A 342 1.57 -10.82 -32.53
CA LEU A 342 0.96 -10.79 -31.21
C LEU A 342 -0.04 -9.65 -31.14
N GLU A 343 -1.21 -9.92 -30.55
CA GLU A 343 -2.23 -8.94 -30.25
C GLU A 343 -1.96 -8.30 -28.88
N VAL A 344 -1.98 -6.97 -28.84
CA VAL A 344 -1.77 -6.18 -27.61
C VAL A 344 -3.07 -5.49 -27.23
N VAL A 345 -3.52 -5.75 -26.00
CA VAL A 345 -4.83 -5.33 -25.51
C VAL A 345 -4.70 -4.71 -24.12
N GLY A 346 -5.36 -3.59 -23.89
CA GLY A 346 -5.43 -2.88 -22.62
C GLY A 346 -6.70 -3.20 -21.83
N LEU A 347 -6.55 -3.38 -20.51
CA LEU A 347 -7.64 -3.66 -19.58
C LEU A 347 -7.68 -2.57 -18.49
N TYR A 348 -8.81 -1.88 -18.39
CA TYR A 348 -9.01 -0.76 -17.46
C TYR A 348 -8.97 -1.13 -15.97
N SER A 349 -9.49 -2.29 -15.57
CA SER A 349 -9.51 -2.66 -14.15
C SER A 349 -9.78 -4.15 -13.91
N SER A 350 -9.65 -4.58 -12.66
CA SER A 350 -10.11 -5.91 -12.20
C SER A 350 -11.62 -6.13 -12.38
N PHE A 351 -12.43 -5.06 -12.30
CA PHE A 351 -13.86 -5.12 -12.61
C PHE A 351 -14.09 -5.30 -14.12
N HIS A 352 -13.33 -4.58 -14.96
CA HIS A 352 -13.37 -4.77 -16.41
C HIS A 352 -12.99 -6.20 -16.82
N ILE A 353 -11.98 -6.79 -16.17
CA ILE A 353 -11.61 -8.21 -16.34
C ILE A 353 -12.80 -9.13 -16.04
N ALA A 354 -13.55 -8.88 -14.96
CA ALA A 354 -14.73 -9.68 -14.62
C ALA A 354 -15.85 -9.51 -15.64
N GLN A 355 -16.11 -8.29 -16.13
CA GLN A 355 -17.10 -8.02 -17.18
C GLN A 355 -16.75 -8.73 -18.50
N LEU A 356 -15.47 -8.77 -18.87
CA LEU A 356 -14.99 -9.51 -20.05
C LEU A 356 -15.23 -11.02 -19.91
N GLN A 357 -15.09 -11.59 -18.72
CA GLN A 357 -15.33 -13.01 -18.47
C GLN A 357 -16.81 -13.41 -18.61
N ILE A 358 -17.74 -12.49 -18.35
CA ILE A 358 -19.19 -12.70 -18.51
C ILE A 358 -19.74 -12.16 -19.84
N GLY A 359 -18.88 -11.59 -20.69
CA GLY A 359 -19.26 -11.06 -22.01
C GLY A 359 -20.05 -9.75 -21.97
N MET A 360 -19.87 -8.94 -20.93
CA MET A 360 -20.55 -7.64 -20.75
C MET A 360 -19.68 -6.42 -21.13
N SER A 361 -18.44 -6.63 -21.57
CA SER A 361 -17.54 -5.54 -22.02
C SER A 361 -16.69 -6.00 -23.20
N GLU A 362 -16.08 -5.04 -23.89
CA GLU A 362 -15.05 -5.25 -24.90
C GLU A 362 -13.72 -4.69 -24.40
N PRO A 363 -12.59 -5.33 -24.73
CA PRO A 363 -11.30 -4.87 -24.25
C PRO A 363 -10.75 -3.76 -25.14
N HIS A 364 -9.74 -3.01 -24.66
CA HIS A 364 -9.17 -1.92 -25.45
C HIS A 364 -8.09 -2.43 -26.40
N TYR A 365 -8.29 -2.30 -27.71
CA TYR A 365 -7.32 -2.72 -28.72
C TYR A 365 -6.17 -1.71 -28.84
N ILE A 366 -4.94 -2.13 -28.51
CA ILE A 366 -3.75 -1.26 -28.61
C ILE A 366 -3.05 -1.43 -29.96
N GLY A 367 -2.87 -2.66 -30.42
CA GLY A 367 -2.24 -2.94 -31.71
C GLY A 367 -1.85 -4.39 -31.90
N GLN A 368 -1.24 -4.69 -33.05
CA GLN A 368 -0.77 -6.02 -33.43
C GLN A 368 0.62 -5.90 -34.07
N GLY A 369 1.56 -6.79 -33.75
CA GLY A 369 2.90 -6.75 -34.32
C GLY A 369 3.79 -7.95 -33.98
N SER A 370 4.97 -8.02 -34.57
CA SER A 370 5.94 -9.13 -34.41
C SER A 370 6.99 -8.87 -33.31
N GLU A 371 7.23 -7.62 -32.93
CA GLU A 371 8.11 -7.25 -31.82
C GLU A 371 7.42 -6.29 -30.86
N ILE A 372 7.33 -6.67 -29.58
CA ILE A 372 6.74 -5.81 -28.53
C ILE A 372 7.83 -5.48 -27.51
N LYS A 373 8.04 -4.19 -27.26
CA LYS A 373 9.01 -3.71 -26.29
C LYS A 373 8.36 -2.74 -25.31
N GLY A 374 8.35 -3.12 -24.03
CA GLY A 374 7.97 -2.25 -22.92
C GLY A 374 9.19 -1.70 -22.21
N ILE A 375 9.30 -0.37 -22.08
CA ILE A 375 10.36 0.29 -21.30
C ILE A 375 9.71 0.99 -20.10
N PRO A 376 10.12 0.69 -18.85
CA PRO A 376 9.65 1.45 -17.70
C PRO A 376 10.24 2.87 -17.73
N ASP A 377 9.36 3.87 -17.64
CA ASP A 377 9.61 5.31 -17.45
C ASP A 377 10.84 5.94 -18.19
N PRO A 378 10.62 6.76 -19.24
CA PRO A 378 11.69 7.38 -20.01
C PRO A 378 12.48 8.45 -19.23
N ILE A 379 11.87 9.11 -18.23
CA ILE A 379 12.54 10.13 -17.42
C ILE A 379 13.51 9.45 -16.46
N ALA A 380 13.11 8.33 -15.87
CA ALA A 380 13.99 7.50 -15.07
C ALA A 380 15.15 6.96 -15.91
N ALA A 381 14.88 6.47 -17.13
CA ALA A 381 15.89 5.97 -18.07
C ALA A 381 16.90 7.04 -18.51
N ALA A 382 16.45 8.27 -18.72
CA ALA A 382 17.30 9.40 -19.12
C ALA A 382 18.18 9.93 -17.97
N THR A 383 17.66 9.91 -16.74
CA THR A 383 18.35 10.47 -15.56
C THR A 383 19.11 9.44 -14.73
N GLY A 384 18.88 8.14 -14.97
CA GLY A 384 19.45 7.06 -14.18
C GLY A 384 18.98 7.08 -12.73
N LEU A 385 17.76 7.55 -12.47
CA LEU A 385 17.21 7.72 -11.13
C LEU A 385 15.75 7.27 -11.11
N SER A 386 15.38 6.42 -10.16
CA SER A 386 14.01 5.91 -10.00
C SER A 386 13.54 6.18 -8.58
N ALA A 387 12.25 6.51 -8.39
CA ALA A 387 11.69 6.80 -7.08
C ALA A 387 10.38 6.06 -6.82
N THR A 388 10.15 5.64 -5.58
CA THR A 388 8.89 5.01 -5.14
C THR A 388 8.47 5.55 -3.78
N TRP A 389 7.17 5.78 -3.61
CA TRP A 389 6.62 6.04 -2.28
C TRP A 389 6.71 4.77 -1.44
N THR A 390 7.26 4.89 -0.23
CA THR A 390 7.43 3.78 0.73
C THR A 390 6.50 3.91 1.94
N SER A 391 6.21 5.14 2.34
CA SER A 391 5.16 5.52 3.29
C SER A 391 4.55 6.82 2.79
N GLY A 392 3.35 7.19 3.27
CA GLY A 392 2.66 8.42 2.84
C GLY A 392 3.49 9.71 2.97
N ASP A 393 4.58 9.69 3.74
CA ASP A 393 5.54 10.78 3.91
C ASP A 393 6.97 10.48 3.39
N ARG A 394 7.24 9.36 2.73
CA ARG A 394 8.62 9.02 2.29
C ARG A 394 8.69 8.55 0.86
N LEU A 395 9.49 9.28 0.08
CA LEU A 395 9.84 8.96 -1.29
C LEU A 395 11.24 8.36 -1.31
N THR A 396 11.36 7.10 -1.67
CA THR A 396 12.66 6.43 -1.80
C THR A 396 13.14 6.56 -3.24
N ALA A 397 14.19 7.34 -3.46
CA ALA A 397 14.89 7.50 -4.72
C ALA A 397 16.17 6.65 -4.76
N PHE A 398 16.46 6.02 -5.89
CA PHE A 398 17.65 5.19 -6.08
C PHE A 398 18.21 5.38 -7.49
N ALA A 399 19.54 5.47 -7.59
CA ALA A 399 20.22 5.61 -8.87
C ALA A 399 20.40 4.25 -9.57
N PHE A 400 20.28 4.22 -10.89
CA PHE A 400 20.64 3.10 -11.76
C PHE A 400 21.53 3.60 -12.91
N SER A 401 22.78 3.11 -12.99
CA SER A 401 23.69 3.54 -14.05
C SER A 401 23.41 2.80 -15.37
N GLN A 402 23.21 3.52 -16.47
CA GLN A 402 23.42 2.99 -17.81
C GLN A 402 24.93 2.93 -18.10
N SER A 403 25.56 1.76 -18.03
CA SER A 403 26.88 1.59 -18.67
C SER A 403 26.67 1.31 -20.15
N GLN A 404 26.52 2.38 -20.93
CA GLN A 404 26.78 2.34 -22.37
C GLN A 404 28.29 2.51 -22.56
N ASN A 405 29.06 1.42 -22.53
CA ASN A 405 30.33 1.35 -23.27
C ASN A 405 30.82 -0.11 -23.36
N LYS A 406 30.34 -0.81 -24.40
CA LYS A 406 31.10 -1.91 -25.01
C LYS A 406 32.13 -1.31 -25.98
N SER A 407 33.15 -0.62 -25.48
CA SER A 407 34.42 -0.53 -26.22
C SER A 407 35.57 -0.10 -25.30
N LYS A 408 36.70 -0.79 -25.49
CA LYS A 408 38.05 -0.58 -24.95
C LYS A 408 38.33 -1.04 -23.51
N ASN A 409 39.14 -2.10 -23.46
CA ASN A 409 39.97 -2.49 -22.32
C ASN A 409 40.77 -1.29 -21.80
N ILE A 410 40.38 -0.76 -20.65
CA ILE A 410 41.26 -0.01 -19.74
C ILE A 410 40.97 -0.57 -18.34
N PRO A 411 41.97 -1.03 -17.58
CA PRO A 411 41.76 -1.43 -16.20
C PRO A 411 41.60 -0.15 -15.37
N VAL A 412 40.37 0.30 -15.18
CA VAL A 412 40.08 1.37 -14.21
C VAL A 412 39.99 0.72 -12.84
N SER A 413 41.12 0.77 -12.15
CA SER A 413 41.20 0.64 -10.70
C SER A 413 40.48 1.83 -10.05
N GLN A 414 39.19 1.70 -9.79
CA GLN A 414 38.50 2.46 -8.74
C GLN A 414 37.17 1.78 -8.42
N SER A 415 37.11 1.23 -7.22
CA SER A 415 35.93 0.69 -6.56
C SER A 415 34.83 1.76 -6.46
N TYR A 416 33.81 1.69 -7.31
CA TYR A 416 32.53 2.34 -7.03
C TYR A 416 31.74 1.47 -6.06
N ASP A 417 31.96 1.74 -4.78
CA ASP A 417 31.26 1.19 -3.63
C ASP A 417 29.79 1.66 -3.60
N LYS A 418 28.87 0.69 -3.41
CA LYS A 418 27.47 0.84 -2.95
C LYS A 418 26.58 1.84 -3.70
N SER A 419 25.65 1.30 -4.50
CA SER A 419 24.43 1.97 -4.94
C SER A 419 23.66 2.58 -3.74
N GLN A 420 23.74 3.90 -3.58
CA GLN A 420 23.09 4.63 -2.49
C GLN A 420 21.58 4.73 -2.75
N ILE A 421 20.79 4.36 -1.75
CA ILE A 421 19.33 4.56 -1.73
C ILE A 421 19.08 5.83 -0.92
N PHE A 422 18.48 6.84 -1.55
CA PHE A 422 18.10 8.09 -0.93
C PHE A 422 16.65 8.01 -0.46
N ILE A 423 16.42 8.09 0.85
CA ILE A 423 15.08 8.21 1.40
C ILE A 423 14.80 9.70 1.56
N LEU A 424 14.04 10.25 0.62
CA LEU A 424 13.57 11.62 0.63
C LEU A 424 12.31 11.69 1.49
N LYS A 425 12.25 12.71 2.34
CA LYS A 425 11.08 13.07 3.13
C LYS A 425 10.75 14.52 2.81
N PRO A 426 9.49 14.89 2.52
CA PRO A 426 9.15 16.30 2.40
C PRO A 426 9.47 16.97 3.75
N ASP A 427 10.24 18.05 3.69
CA ASP A 427 10.60 18.83 4.87
C ASP A 427 9.42 19.70 5.27
N ILE A 428 8.46 19.08 5.96
CA ILE A 428 7.29 19.75 6.49
C ILE A 428 7.71 20.35 7.83
N LEU A 429 7.85 21.67 7.85
CA LEU A 429 8.33 22.42 9.01
C LEU A 429 7.46 22.19 10.25
N LEU A 430 6.16 21.98 10.10
CA LEU A 430 5.25 21.62 11.19
C LEU A 430 5.61 20.34 11.95
N PHE A 431 6.39 19.44 11.36
CA PHE A 431 6.83 18.22 12.04
C PHE A 431 8.02 18.45 12.99
N ASP A 432 8.51 19.68 13.09
CA ASP A 432 9.49 20.05 14.10
C ASP A 432 8.95 19.76 15.51
N THR A 433 9.86 19.39 16.40
CA THR A 433 9.58 19.06 17.79
C THR A 433 8.93 20.22 18.54
N LEU A 434 9.39 21.45 18.29
CA LEU A 434 8.92 22.67 18.95
C LEU A 434 7.49 23.04 18.51
N LEU A 435 7.15 22.77 17.24
CA LEU A 435 5.84 23.08 16.65
C LEU A 435 4.75 22.07 16.99
N ARG A 436 5.06 21.00 17.73
CA ARG A 436 4.03 20.05 18.19
C ARG A 436 3.04 20.68 19.17
N LYS A 437 3.50 21.66 19.96
CA LYS A 437 2.63 22.37 20.90
C LYS A 437 1.54 23.13 20.14
N LEU A 438 1.92 23.87 19.09
CA LEU A 438 1.01 24.53 18.15
C LEU A 438 -0.05 23.56 17.62
N ILE A 439 0.37 22.39 17.12
CA ILE A 439 -0.55 21.40 16.53
C ILE A 439 -1.52 20.83 17.56
N ASN A 440 -1.04 20.51 18.77
CA ASN A 440 -1.90 19.96 19.82
C ASN A 440 -2.93 20.98 20.30
N GLU A 441 -2.52 22.21 20.57
CA GLU A 441 -3.41 23.27 21.04
C GLU A 441 -4.41 23.68 19.96
N SER A 442 -3.95 23.85 18.71
CA SER A 442 -4.84 24.13 17.57
C SER A 442 -5.83 22.99 17.32
N SER A 443 -5.43 21.72 17.50
CA SER A 443 -6.36 20.59 17.39
C SER A 443 -7.44 20.60 18.47
N GLY A 444 -7.09 21.01 19.70
CA GLY A 444 -8.07 21.20 20.77
C GLY A 444 -9.06 22.30 20.45
N LEU A 445 -8.58 23.43 19.90
CA LEU A 445 -9.43 24.52 19.42
C LEU A 445 -10.34 24.05 18.27
N PHE A 446 -9.81 23.28 17.33
CA PHE A 446 -10.56 22.72 16.20
C PHE A 446 -11.69 21.82 16.70
N VAL A 447 -11.42 20.85 17.58
CA VAL A 447 -12.45 20.00 18.18
C VAL A 447 -13.50 20.83 18.94
N SER A 448 -13.06 21.86 19.69
CA SER A 448 -13.98 22.75 20.39
C SER A 448 -14.92 23.51 19.44
N SER A 449 -14.45 23.83 18.22
CA SER A 449 -15.26 24.55 17.22
C SER A 449 -16.48 23.77 16.72
N PHE A 450 -16.46 22.44 16.75
CA PHE A 450 -17.62 21.62 16.36
C PHE A 450 -18.77 21.68 17.37
N SER A 451 -18.50 22.05 18.62
CA SER A 451 -19.58 22.34 19.58
C SER A 451 -20.40 23.57 19.17
N LEU A 452 -19.83 24.49 18.38
CA LEU A 452 -20.50 25.70 17.91
C LEU A 452 -21.50 25.42 16.78
N LYS A 453 -21.26 24.40 15.92
CA LYS A 453 -22.19 23.97 14.85
C LYS A 453 -23.55 23.47 15.39
N LYS A 454 -23.68 23.19 16.69
CA LYS A 454 -24.93 22.71 17.32
C LYS A 454 -25.86 23.83 17.82
N TYR A 455 -25.40 25.08 17.84
CA TYR A 455 -26.16 26.22 18.36
C TYR A 455 -26.64 27.13 17.22
N ASP A 456 -27.51 26.63 16.34
CA ASP A 456 -28.29 27.47 15.43
C ASP A 456 -29.38 28.19 16.26
N ALA A 457 -29.24 29.50 16.53
CA ALA A 457 -30.38 30.37 16.87
C ALA A 457 -30.10 31.87 17.10
N LEU A 458 -28.86 32.40 17.19
CA LEU A 458 -28.66 33.86 17.34
C LEU A 458 -27.37 34.36 16.67
N ASP A 459 -27.53 35.06 15.54
CA ASP A 459 -26.46 35.57 14.67
C ASP A 459 -25.39 36.41 15.40
N ASN A 460 -25.78 37.23 16.39
CA ASN A 460 -24.83 38.08 17.12
C ASN A 460 -24.03 37.35 18.22
N TYR A 461 -24.51 36.18 18.67
CA TYR A 461 -23.80 35.38 19.66
C TYR A 461 -22.71 34.54 19.00
N GLN A 462 -22.98 34.02 17.79
CA GLN A 462 -22.03 33.23 17.01
C GLN A 462 -20.83 34.05 16.55
N SER A 463 -21.02 35.28 16.03
CA SER A 463 -19.92 36.14 15.57
C SER A 463 -18.90 36.46 16.67
N ASN A 464 -19.38 36.78 17.88
CA ASN A 464 -18.52 37.03 19.04
C ASN A 464 -17.73 35.80 19.51
N HIS A 465 -18.30 34.59 19.40
CA HIS A 465 -17.60 33.36 19.73
C HIS A 465 -16.59 32.93 18.66
N LEU A 466 -16.92 33.16 17.38
CA LEU A 466 -15.98 32.96 16.27
C LEU A 466 -14.79 33.91 16.37
N LEU A 467 -15.02 35.17 16.73
CA LEU A 467 -13.96 36.14 16.97
C LEU A 467 -13.06 35.72 18.15
N LYS A 468 -13.66 35.24 19.26
CA LYS A 468 -12.89 34.66 20.39
C LYS A 468 -12.07 33.44 19.95
N LEU A 469 -12.63 32.58 19.11
CA LEU A 469 -11.93 31.40 18.58
C LEU A 469 -10.75 31.82 17.67
N SER A 470 -10.96 32.77 16.77
CA SER A 470 -9.90 33.34 15.91
C SER A 470 -8.75 33.92 16.73
N ARG A 471 -9.08 34.74 17.74
CA ARG A 471 -8.08 35.34 18.63
C ARG A 471 -7.30 34.28 19.41
N LYS A 472 -7.94 33.19 19.83
CA LYS A 472 -7.24 32.05 20.45
C LYS A 472 -6.24 31.39 19.49
N TYR A 473 -6.60 31.16 18.22
CA TYR A 473 -5.65 30.65 17.22
C TYR A 473 -4.44 31.58 17.06
N ARG A 474 -4.66 32.90 17.00
CA ARG A 474 -3.56 33.88 16.95
C ARG A 474 -2.68 33.86 18.20
N SER A 475 -3.28 33.71 19.39
CA SER A 475 -2.53 33.57 20.64
C SER A 475 -1.64 32.32 20.65
N VAL A 476 -2.15 31.18 20.16
CA VAL A 476 -1.36 29.94 20.04
C VAL A 476 -0.21 30.10 19.04
N LEU A 477 -0.44 30.78 17.90
CA LEU A 477 0.62 31.11 16.95
C LEU A 477 1.70 31.98 17.58
N ARG A 478 1.30 33.03 18.32
CA ARG A 478 2.22 33.94 19.02
C ARG A 478 3.04 33.24 20.09
N GLU A 479 2.39 32.44 20.93
CA GLU A 479 3.08 31.65 21.95
C GLU A 479 4.10 30.69 21.30
N SER A 480 3.76 30.11 20.14
CA SER A 480 4.68 29.25 19.39
C SER A 480 5.87 30.01 18.81
N ILE A 481 5.67 31.23 18.32
CA ILE A 481 6.75 32.12 17.85
C ILE A 481 7.69 32.47 19.01
N GLU A 482 7.15 32.86 20.17
CA GLU A 482 7.92 33.22 21.36
C GLU A 482 8.77 32.03 21.84
N ASN A 483 8.18 30.83 21.94
CA ASN A 483 8.90 29.62 22.31
C ASN A 483 10.07 29.32 21.37
N ILE A 484 9.90 29.50 20.05
CA ILE A 484 10.99 29.27 19.08
C ILE A 484 12.05 30.38 19.19
N GLN A 485 11.66 31.63 19.44
CA GLN A 485 12.60 32.73 19.65
C GLN A 485 13.47 32.51 20.90
N GLU A 486 12.88 32.05 22.01
CA GLU A 486 13.61 31.71 23.23
C GLU A 486 14.63 30.59 22.99
N GLU A 487 14.23 29.51 22.31
CA GLU A 487 15.13 28.40 21.98
C GLU A 487 16.21 28.81 20.99
N ASN A 488 15.88 29.67 20.01
CA ASN A 488 16.86 30.22 19.06
C ASN A 488 17.91 31.08 19.77
N ALA A 489 17.52 31.87 20.77
CA ALA A 489 18.44 32.67 21.58
C ALA A 489 19.38 31.81 22.47
N ARG A 490 18.99 30.57 22.77
CA ARG A 490 19.82 29.60 23.52
C ARG A 490 20.82 28.85 22.63
N CYS A 491 20.63 28.86 21.31
CA CYS A 491 21.48 28.14 20.38
C CYS A 491 22.76 28.94 20.05
N GLN A 492 23.90 28.25 19.93
CA GLN A 492 25.14 28.83 19.40
C GLN A 492 25.06 28.88 17.86
N GLU A 493 25.61 29.93 17.22
CA GLU A 493 25.49 30.18 15.78
C GLU A 493 25.79 28.94 14.91
N GLY A 494 24.81 28.48 14.14
CA GLY A 494 24.91 27.29 13.30
C GLY A 494 23.69 27.05 12.39
N ALA A 495 23.59 25.85 11.79
CA ALA A 495 22.51 25.48 10.86
C ALA A 495 21.11 25.48 11.50
N ASP A 496 21.01 25.21 12.80
CA ASP A 496 19.75 25.20 13.54
C ASP A 496 19.18 26.62 13.72
N THR A 497 20.03 27.64 13.89
CA THR A 497 19.63 29.05 13.97
C THR A 497 18.92 29.50 12.69
N GLN A 498 19.46 29.13 11.53
CA GLN A 498 18.86 29.47 10.23
C GLN A 498 17.51 28.78 10.04
N ARG A 499 17.40 27.51 10.45
CA ARG A 499 16.12 26.76 10.44
C ARG A 499 15.07 27.43 11.33
N TYR A 500 15.42 27.82 12.56
CA TYR A 500 14.48 28.50 13.45
C TYR A 500 14.08 29.87 12.94
N ASN A 501 15.00 30.65 12.36
CA ASN A 501 14.68 31.92 11.72
C ASN A 501 13.68 31.77 10.57
N ASN A 502 13.83 30.72 9.75
CA ASN A 502 12.88 30.42 8.68
C ASN A 502 11.50 30.03 9.23
N CYS A 503 11.44 29.20 10.29
CA CYS A 503 10.20 28.85 10.97
C CYS A 503 9.50 30.08 11.55
N ILE A 504 10.26 30.96 12.22
CA ILE A 504 9.75 32.20 12.78
C ILE A 504 9.13 33.06 11.67
N ALA A 505 9.86 33.32 10.59
CA ALA A 505 9.37 34.12 9.47
C ALA A 505 8.07 33.54 8.86
N LEU A 506 7.98 32.22 8.74
CA LEU A 506 6.76 31.56 8.26
C LEU A 506 5.58 31.74 9.22
N LEU A 507 5.74 31.48 10.51
CA LEU A 507 4.65 31.65 11.49
C LEU A 507 4.16 33.10 11.55
N TYR A 508 5.08 34.07 11.46
CA TYR A 508 4.71 35.49 11.34
C TYR A 508 3.86 35.75 10.09
N ASN A 509 4.22 35.16 8.94
CA ASN A 509 3.43 35.26 7.71
C ASN A 509 2.04 34.62 7.87
N LEU A 510 1.94 33.47 8.55
CA LEU A 510 0.65 32.82 8.83
C LEU A 510 -0.24 33.71 9.70
N GLU A 511 0.31 34.27 10.78
CA GLU A 511 -0.43 35.16 11.66
C GLU A 511 -0.83 36.47 10.96
N PHE A 512 0.04 36.99 10.09
CA PHE A 512 -0.22 38.18 9.29
C PHE A 512 -1.44 38.02 8.38
N ILE A 513 -1.48 36.91 7.63
CA ILE A 513 -2.60 36.58 6.75
C ILE A 513 -3.86 36.27 7.57
N TRP A 514 -3.72 35.54 8.68
CA TRP A 514 -4.83 35.21 9.57
C TRP A 514 -5.47 36.46 10.15
N HIS A 515 -4.67 37.40 10.66
CA HIS A 515 -5.16 38.63 11.27
C HIS A 515 -5.87 39.52 10.24
N LEU A 516 -5.35 39.62 9.01
CA LEU A 516 -6.04 40.35 7.95
C LEU A 516 -7.40 39.72 7.62
N THR A 517 -7.44 38.38 7.52
CA THR A 517 -8.69 37.66 7.25
C THR A 517 -9.70 37.82 8.40
N GLU A 518 -9.23 37.80 9.65
CA GLU A 518 -10.04 38.10 10.83
C GLU A 518 -10.64 39.50 10.73
N VAL A 519 -9.84 40.51 10.39
CA VAL A 519 -10.28 41.92 10.27
C VAL A 519 -11.30 42.10 9.13
N LEU A 520 -11.07 41.49 7.96
CA LEU A 520 -11.92 41.71 6.79
C LEU A 520 -13.24 40.94 6.85
N TYR A 521 -13.25 39.72 7.41
CA TYR A 521 -14.39 38.80 7.28
C TYR A 521 -15.06 38.40 8.61
N ILE A 522 -14.34 38.43 9.73
CA ILE A 522 -14.83 37.94 11.04
C ILE A 522 -15.21 39.10 11.96
N ASP A 523 -14.36 40.12 12.07
CA ASP A 523 -14.56 41.35 12.85
C ASP A 523 -15.10 42.49 11.97
N ALA A 524 -16.02 42.17 11.05
CA ALA A 524 -16.56 43.14 10.10
C ALA A 524 -17.44 44.17 10.83
N THR A 525 -17.00 45.44 10.81
CA THR A 525 -17.74 46.56 11.41
C THR A 525 -19.06 46.82 10.66
N PRO A 526 -20.14 47.22 11.34
CA PRO A 526 -21.48 47.32 10.75
C PRO A 526 -21.67 48.36 9.62
N GLU A 527 -20.71 49.28 9.41
CA GLU A 527 -20.74 50.26 8.31
C GLU A 527 -19.72 49.97 7.18
N ASP A 528 -19.05 48.81 7.21
CA ASP A 528 -18.04 48.37 6.23
C ASP A 528 -16.86 49.35 6.02
N VAL A 529 -16.61 50.24 6.98
CA VAL A 529 -15.47 51.17 6.93
C VAL A 529 -14.19 50.42 7.26
N ALA A 530 -13.39 50.16 6.22
CA ALA A 530 -12.25 49.26 6.31
C ALA A 530 -11.03 49.89 6.98
N LEU A 531 -10.83 51.19 6.76
CA LEU A 531 -9.55 51.84 6.99
C LEU A 531 -9.12 51.81 8.46
N THR A 532 -10.02 52.04 9.41
CA THR A 532 -9.69 52.03 10.85
C THR A 532 -9.14 50.66 11.27
N ALA A 533 -9.77 49.59 10.80
CA ALA A 533 -9.38 48.22 11.14
C ALA A 533 -8.09 47.80 10.41
N VAL A 534 -7.93 48.15 9.13
CA VAL A 534 -6.70 47.87 8.36
C VAL A 534 -5.52 48.69 8.88
N THR A 535 -5.73 49.92 9.37
CA THR A 535 -4.69 50.75 10.00
C THR A 535 -4.21 50.11 11.31
N GLN A 536 -5.13 49.57 12.13
CA GLN A 536 -4.77 48.81 13.33
C GLN A 536 -3.97 47.54 13.00
N TRP A 537 -4.32 46.86 11.91
CA TRP A 537 -3.57 45.71 11.40
C TRP A 537 -2.13 46.09 11.00
N ILE A 538 -1.94 47.19 10.25
CA ILE A 538 -0.60 47.70 9.91
C ILE A 538 0.21 48.06 11.16
N ARG A 539 -0.41 48.78 12.11
CA ARG A 539 0.24 49.16 13.38
C ARG A 539 0.72 47.94 14.17
N PHE A 540 -0.08 46.87 14.18
CA PHE A 540 0.26 45.65 14.89
C PHE A 540 1.44 44.89 14.26
N HIS A 541 1.48 44.79 12.93
CA HIS A 541 2.51 44.01 12.23
C HIS A 541 3.80 44.79 11.91
N PHE A 542 3.78 46.12 11.93
CA PHE A 542 4.95 46.97 11.70
C PHE A 542 5.27 47.89 12.89
N PRO A 543 5.58 47.36 14.08
CA PRO A 543 5.76 48.17 15.28
C PRO A 543 7.13 48.88 15.36
N GLU A 544 7.96 48.86 14.31
CA GLU A 544 9.36 49.31 14.35
C GLU A 544 9.50 50.77 14.78
N SER A 545 8.73 51.67 14.14
CA SER A 545 8.71 53.09 14.48
C SER A 545 8.20 53.33 15.91
N GLU A 546 7.19 52.59 16.36
CA GLU A 546 6.67 52.70 17.72
C GLU A 546 7.66 52.18 18.78
N ARG A 547 8.35 51.07 18.51
CA ARG A 547 9.40 50.53 19.40
C ARG A 547 10.59 51.49 19.50
N TYR A 548 11.03 52.07 18.38
CA TYR A 548 12.14 53.03 18.39
C TYR A 548 11.75 54.33 19.11
N ALA A 549 10.53 54.84 18.89
CA ALA A 549 9.99 55.98 19.61
C ALA A 549 9.98 55.75 21.13
N ARG A 550 9.50 54.59 21.58
CA ARG A 550 9.53 54.21 23.01
C ARG A 550 10.95 54.08 23.54
N LYS A 551 11.90 53.56 22.76
CA LYS A 551 13.32 53.49 23.13
C LYS A 551 13.93 54.88 23.33
N ILE A 552 13.63 55.84 22.46
CA ILE A 552 14.05 57.25 22.62
C ILE A 552 13.49 57.79 23.94
N LEU A 553 12.18 57.65 24.18
CA LEU A 553 11.53 58.15 25.39
C LEU A 553 12.04 57.48 26.67
N GLN A 554 12.30 56.17 26.63
CA GLN A 554 12.87 55.41 27.75
C GLN A 554 14.30 55.87 28.05
N THR A 555 15.13 56.08 27.03
CA THR A 555 16.51 56.60 27.21
C THR A 555 16.51 57.99 27.86
N ILE A 556 15.52 58.82 27.54
CA ILE A 556 15.33 60.15 28.13
C ILE A 556 14.76 60.06 29.56
N SER A 557 13.94 59.06 29.85
CA SER A 557 13.28 58.85 31.15
C SER A 557 14.14 58.12 32.19
N GLU A 558 14.91 57.11 31.78
CA GLU A 558 15.80 56.28 32.65
C GLU A 558 17.14 56.96 32.97
N GLY A 559 17.40 58.13 32.38
CA GLY A 559 18.50 59.00 32.79
C GLY A 559 18.26 59.60 34.18
N ASP A 560 18.44 58.80 35.23
CA ASP A 560 18.55 59.26 36.61
C ASP A 560 19.83 58.73 37.28
N SER A 561 20.54 59.69 37.92
CA SER A 561 21.52 59.54 39.01
C SER A 561 23.03 59.37 38.75
N SER A 562 23.55 59.67 37.56
CA SER A 562 24.97 60.11 37.45
C SER A 562 25.22 61.00 36.21
N SER A 563 25.53 62.28 36.51
CA SER A 563 26.30 63.27 35.72
C SER A 563 26.05 63.47 34.21
N GLU A 564 25.77 64.74 33.85
CA GLU A 564 26.04 65.41 32.56
C GLU A 564 25.15 65.06 31.35
N ASN A 565 24.82 63.79 31.09
CA ASN A 565 24.21 63.41 29.79
C ASN A 565 22.78 63.95 29.51
N ARG A 566 21.95 64.21 30.52
CA ARG A 566 20.54 64.63 30.30
C ARG A 566 20.41 66.07 29.79
N VAL A 567 21.38 66.92 30.14
CA VAL A 567 21.43 68.33 29.73
C VAL A 567 22.08 68.46 28.34
N ASP A 568 23.00 67.57 28.00
CA ASP A 568 23.66 67.53 26.68
C ASP A 568 22.71 67.11 25.55
N PHE A 569 21.81 66.14 25.78
CA PHE A 569 20.81 65.73 24.76
C PHE A 569 19.77 66.82 24.44
N LEU A 570 19.40 67.65 25.41
CA LEU A 570 18.46 68.76 25.20
C LEU A 570 19.14 69.99 24.58
N ASN A 571 20.45 70.17 24.84
CA ASN A 571 21.23 71.29 24.30
C ASN A 571 21.77 71.02 22.89
N GLU A 572 22.14 69.78 22.55
CA GLU A 572 22.61 69.39 21.20
C GLU A 572 21.48 68.99 20.25
N GLY A 573 20.26 68.82 20.76
CA GLY A 573 19.08 68.40 19.99
C GLY A 573 18.95 66.88 19.90
N VAL A 574 17.79 66.36 20.29
CA VAL A 574 17.46 64.91 20.27
C VAL A 574 17.57 64.34 18.85
N GLU A 575 17.36 65.18 17.83
CA GLU A 575 17.50 64.84 16.42
C GLU A 575 18.94 64.46 16.00
N ASN A 576 19.96 65.00 16.68
CA ASN A 576 21.36 64.73 16.36
C ASN A 576 21.89 63.50 17.13
N ALA A 577 21.32 63.23 18.29
CA ALA A 577 21.65 62.06 19.11
C ALA A 577 21.10 60.74 18.54
N PHE A 578 20.00 60.80 17.78
CA PHE A 578 19.34 59.62 17.22
C PHE A 578 19.25 59.71 15.68
N PRO A 579 20.08 58.95 14.93
CA PRO A 579 20.13 59.02 13.47
C PRO A 579 18.81 58.71 12.74
N ALA A 580 17.92 57.91 13.36
CA ALA A 580 16.63 57.52 12.78
C ALA A 580 15.44 58.32 13.35
N TYR A 581 15.69 59.48 13.96
CA TYR A 581 14.65 60.32 14.60
C TYR A 581 13.54 60.74 13.62
N TRP A 582 13.92 61.33 12.47
CA TRP A 582 12.95 61.77 11.46
C TRP A 582 12.24 60.62 10.75
N ASP A 583 12.94 59.50 10.54
CA ASP A 583 12.35 58.28 9.97
C ASP A 583 11.30 57.68 10.91
N THR A 584 11.54 57.79 12.22
CA THR A 584 10.60 57.34 13.27
C THR A 584 9.36 58.22 13.33
N ILE A 585 9.53 59.55 13.30
CA ILE A 585 8.38 60.48 13.27
C ILE A 585 7.56 60.27 12.01
N THR A 586 8.22 60.15 10.86
CA THR A 586 7.55 59.90 9.57
C THR A 586 6.81 58.57 9.60
N GLY A 587 7.44 57.49 10.10
CA GLY A 587 6.79 56.19 10.28
C GLY A 587 5.58 56.22 11.21
N LEU A 588 5.65 56.96 12.32
CA LEU A 588 4.51 57.14 13.24
C LEU A 588 3.34 57.89 12.59
N VAL A 589 3.64 58.92 11.79
CA VAL A 589 2.63 59.63 11.00
C VAL A 589 1.99 58.69 9.98
N LEU A 590 2.79 57.93 9.21
CA LEU A 590 2.27 56.96 8.25
C LEU A 590 1.36 55.89 8.88
N GLN A 591 1.59 55.56 10.15
CA GLN A 591 0.78 54.61 10.92
C GLN A 591 -0.44 55.24 11.61
N GLY A 592 -0.61 56.57 11.52
CA GLY A 592 -1.67 57.31 12.20
C GLY A 592 -1.49 57.48 13.71
N ASN A 593 -0.30 57.22 14.26
CA ASN A 593 0.01 57.42 15.68
C ASN A 593 0.55 58.84 15.92
N LEU A 594 -0.34 59.81 15.79
CA LEU A 594 0.02 61.23 15.87
C LEU A 594 0.42 61.67 17.28
N ASP A 595 -0.08 61.03 18.33
CA ASP A 595 0.23 61.42 19.71
C ASP A 595 1.69 61.14 20.07
N LEU A 596 2.23 59.99 19.69
CA LEU A 596 3.66 59.72 19.88
C LEU A 596 4.53 60.63 18.99
N ALA A 597 4.10 60.90 17.76
CA ALA A 597 4.81 61.83 16.88
C ALA A 597 4.86 63.25 17.46
N ARG A 598 3.77 63.72 18.09
CA ARG A 598 3.71 65.00 18.79
C ARG A 598 4.66 65.07 19.97
N ILE A 599 4.69 64.03 20.80
CA ILE A 599 5.61 63.96 21.95
C ILE A 599 7.06 64.04 21.46
N LEU A 600 7.41 63.32 20.39
CA LEU A 600 8.76 63.39 19.81
C LEU A 600 9.07 64.77 19.23
N LEU A 601 8.14 65.41 18.52
CA LEU A 601 8.33 66.76 17.96
C LEU A 601 8.47 67.84 19.04
N GLN A 602 7.85 67.67 20.21
CA GLN A 602 8.03 68.57 21.36
C GLN A 602 9.44 68.50 21.94
N LEU A 603 10.15 67.39 21.76
CA LEU A 603 11.53 67.19 22.20
C LEU A 603 12.58 67.75 21.22
N HIS A 604 12.15 68.28 20.07
CA HIS A 604 13.04 68.85 19.07
C HIS A 604 13.61 70.20 19.53
N SER A 605 14.86 70.52 19.16
CA SER A 605 15.54 71.79 19.52
C SER A 605 14.80 73.07 19.07
N GLN A 606 13.97 72.97 18.04
CA GLN A 606 13.19 74.06 17.44
C GLN A 606 11.68 73.93 17.61
N SER A 607 11.22 73.20 18.63
CA SER A 607 9.80 72.92 18.90
C SER A 607 8.94 74.18 19.05
N ASP A 608 9.50 75.28 19.54
CA ASP A 608 8.83 76.58 19.71
C ASP A 608 8.63 77.37 18.41
N SER A 609 9.21 76.93 17.29
CA SER A 609 9.09 77.64 16.01
C SER A 609 7.68 77.53 15.40
N ASP A 610 7.28 78.55 14.63
CA ASP A 610 5.96 78.62 13.98
C ASP A 610 5.60 77.38 13.12
N PRO A 611 6.52 76.79 12.33
CA PRO A 611 6.23 75.56 11.58
C PRO A 611 5.93 74.34 12.48
N PHE A 612 6.64 74.18 13.59
CA PHE A 612 6.49 73.03 14.50
C PHE A 612 5.22 73.14 15.34
N THR A 613 4.94 74.33 15.88
CA THR A 613 3.70 74.61 16.63
C THR A 613 2.45 74.45 15.75
N PHE A 614 2.54 74.79 14.46
CA PHE A 614 1.47 74.54 13.50
C PHE A 614 1.24 73.05 13.24
N VAL A 615 2.31 72.26 13.06
CA VAL A 615 2.20 70.79 12.87
C VAL A 615 1.60 70.12 14.11
N ASP A 616 2.02 70.49 15.33
CA ASP A 616 1.39 69.99 16.57
C ASP A 616 -0.10 70.35 16.64
N LYS A 617 -0.47 71.58 16.24
CA LYS A 617 -1.88 72.00 16.17
C LYS A 617 -2.68 71.19 15.15
N ILE A 618 -2.13 70.94 13.96
CA ILE A 618 -2.78 70.11 12.95
C ILE A 618 -2.98 68.69 13.47
N PHE A 619 -1.97 68.09 14.10
CA PHE A 619 -2.07 66.75 14.67
C PHE A 619 -3.14 66.65 15.77
N ARG A 620 -3.26 67.66 16.65
CA ARG A 620 -4.34 67.72 17.67
C ARG A 620 -5.75 67.80 17.08
N THR A 621 -5.88 68.46 15.93
CA THR A 621 -7.18 68.77 15.33
C THR A 621 -7.63 67.77 14.27
N MET A 622 -6.86 66.69 14.05
CA MET A 622 -7.20 65.67 13.05
C MET A 622 -8.54 64.99 13.40
N PRO A 623 -9.56 65.06 12.52
CA PRO A 623 -10.81 64.33 12.74
C PRO A 623 -10.58 62.82 12.63
N VAL A 624 -11.10 62.02 13.57
CA VAL A 624 -11.07 60.55 13.51
C VAL A 624 -12.49 60.03 13.38
N PHE A 625 -12.75 59.21 12.35
CA PHE A 625 -14.06 58.60 12.16
C PHE A 625 -14.27 57.47 13.17
N SER A 626 -15.41 57.51 13.86
CA SER A 626 -15.86 56.44 14.76
C SER A 626 -17.28 56.03 14.37
N VAL A 627 -17.46 54.74 14.11
CA VAL A 627 -18.76 54.15 13.72
C VAL A 627 -19.82 54.32 14.82
N TYR A 628 -19.40 54.36 16.09
CA TYR A 628 -20.28 54.64 17.23
C TYR A 628 -20.24 56.12 17.66
N GLY A 629 -19.65 56.99 16.83
CA GLY A 629 -19.56 58.41 17.08
C GLY A 629 -20.88 59.15 16.83
N ASN A 630 -21.01 60.33 17.43
CA ASN A 630 -22.21 61.17 17.27
C ASN A 630 -22.21 61.99 15.95
N VAL A 631 -21.28 61.73 15.02
CA VAL A 631 -21.07 62.52 13.80
C VAL A 631 -21.43 61.67 12.58
N SER A 632 -22.28 62.21 11.71
CA SER A 632 -22.69 61.53 10.47
C SER A 632 -21.55 61.49 9.44
N LEU A 633 -21.54 60.48 8.55
CA LEU A 633 -20.53 60.35 7.49
C LEU A 633 -20.33 61.62 6.62
N PRO A 634 -21.39 62.34 6.19
CA PRO A 634 -21.24 63.58 5.43
C PRO A 634 -20.65 64.73 6.24
N GLU A 635 -21.03 64.84 7.52
CA GLU A 635 -20.53 65.86 8.44
C GLU A 635 -19.04 65.63 8.75
N PHE A 636 -18.63 64.38 8.95
CA PHE A 636 -17.24 64.00 9.09
C PHE A 636 -16.42 64.35 7.84
N ASN A 637 -16.91 63.98 6.64
CA ASN A 637 -16.21 64.28 5.39
C ASN A 637 -16.05 65.80 5.16
N LEU A 638 -16.99 66.62 5.63
CA LEU A 638 -16.87 68.08 5.58
C LEU A 638 -15.77 68.59 6.54
N GLN A 639 -15.77 68.14 7.79
CA GLN A 639 -14.74 68.49 8.77
C GLN A 639 -13.34 68.07 8.29
N TRP A 640 -13.23 66.89 7.71
CA TRP A 640 -12.00 66.35 7.12
C TRP A 640 -11.46 67.21 5.98
N LYS A 641 -12.30 67.57 5.01
CA LYS A 641 -11.90 68.43 3.88
C LYS A 641 -11.45 69.82 4.34
N LEU A 642 -12.12 70.39 5.34
CA LEU A 642 -11.73 71.68 5.92
C LEU A 642 -10.36 71.60 6.60
N TRP A 643 -10.10 70.51 7.32
CA TRP A 643 -8.80 70.24 7.94
C TRP A 643 -7.68 70.09 6.90
N GLN A 644 -7.88 69.30 5.84
CA GLN A 644 -6.92 69.16 4.73
C GLN A 644 -6.64 70.50 4.03
N THR A 645 -7.68 71.30 3.76
CA THR A 645 -7.55 72.61 3.12
C THR A 645 -6.72 73.57 3.97
N ASN A 646 -6.80 73.46 5.30
CA ASN A 646 -5.98 74.25 6.21
C ASN A 646 -4.49 73.88 6.12
N ALA A 647 -4.18 72.58 6.06
CA ALA A 647 -2.82 72.09 5.83
C ALA A 647 -2.27 72.56 4.46
N ALA A 648 -3.05 72.37 3.39
CA ALA A 648 -2.68 72.73 2.02
C ALA A 648 -2.41 74.25 1.86
N ARG A 649 -3.22 75.11 2.48
CA ARG A 649 -3.05 76.57 2.42
C ARG A 649 -1.72 77.01 3.04
N ARG A 650 -1.32 76.39 4.17
CA ARG A 650 -0.06 76.74 4.84
C ARG A 650 1.16 76.20 4.08
N LEU A 651 1.02 75.05 3.42
CA LEU A 651 2.04 74.50 2.54
C LEU A 651 2.33 75.42 1.35
N LEU A 652 1.28 75.90 0.67
CA LEU A 652 1.40 76.85 -0.45
C LEU A 652 2.01 78.19 -0.04
N GLY A 653 1.97 78.53 1.24
CA GLY A 653 2.58 79.74 1.81
C GLY A 653 4.11 79.70 1.92
N GLY A 654 4.78 78.58 1.57
CA GLY A 654 6.25 78.47 1.56
C GLY A 654 6.90 78.39 2.96
N THR A 655 6.12 78.30 4.03
CA THR A 655 6.61 78.34 5.42
C THR A 655 7.54 77.16 5.77
N PHE A 656 7.43 76.05 5.03
CA PHE A 656 8.14 74.79 5.30
C PHE A 656 9.37 74.57 4.41
N ASP A 657 9.74 75.49 3.52
CA ASP A 657 10.85 75.29 2.57
C ASP A 657 12.22 75.12 3.25
N LYS A 658 12.36 75.61 4.49
CA LYS A 658 13.56 75.42 5.33
C LYS A 658 13.64 74.04 6.00
N TYR A 659 12.53 73.30 6.04
CA TYR A 659 12.40 72.04 6.78
C TYR A 659 11.84 70.93 5.87
N PRO A 660 12.70 70.21 5.13
CA PRO A 660 12.24 69.23 4.13
C PRO A 660 11.41 68.10 4.74
N HIS A 661 11.77 67.61 5.93
CA HIS A 661 11.02 66.55 6.61
C HIS A 661 9.62 67.00 7.08
N LEU A 662 9.49 68.22 7.60
CA LEU A 662 8.18 68.78 7.96
C LEU A 662 7.34 69.12 6.73
N LYS A 663 7.99 69.60 5.65
CA LYS A 663 7.34 69.84 4.37
C LYS A 663 6.72 68.55 3.84
N PHE A 664 7.45 67.44 3.88
CA PHE A 664 6.95 66.11 3.50
C PHE A 664 5.76 65.66 4.36
N ILE A 665 5.86 65.79 5.70
CA ILE A 665 4.76 65.45 6.62
C ILE A 665 3.52 66.30 6.30
N VAL A 666 3.65 67.61 6.12
CA VAL A 666 2.51 68.50 5.82
C VAL A 666 1.96 68.26 4.41
N GLN A 667 2.80 67.91 3.44
CA GLN A 667 2.38 67.47 2.11
C GLN A 667 1.50 66.22 2.20
N LEU A 668 1.90 65.22 2.98
CA LEU A 668 1.11 64.03 3.23
C LEU A 668 -0.25 64.37 3.89
N LEU A 669 -0.25 65.19 4.95
CA LEU A 669 -1.47 65.61 5.66
C LEU A 669 -2.43 66.44 4.78
N SER A 670 -1.90 67.13 3.77
CA SER A 670 -2.70 67.91 2.82
C SER A 670 -3.45 67.06 1.79
N GLY A 671 -3.15 65.75 1.72
CA GLY A 671 -3.76 64.81 0.78
C GLY A 671 -3.11 64.77 -0.61
N ASP A 672 -2.02 65.51 -0.86
CA ASP A 672 -1.25 65.46 -2.12
C ASP A 672 -0.30 64.26 -2.15
N VAL A 673 -0.88 63.06 -2.17
CA VAL A 673 -0.12 61.80 -2.15
C VAL A 673 0.62 61.57 -3.46
N ASN A 674 0.08 62.00 -4.62
CA ASN A 674 0.65 61.72 -5.95
C ASN A 674 2.06 62.28 -6.11
N SER A 675 2.28 63.49 -5.60
CA SER A 675 3.60 64.13 -5.59
C SER A 675 4.57 63.47 -4.60
N CYS A 676 4.04 62.75 -3.61
CA CYS A 676 4.80 62.17 -2.49
C CYS A 676 5.06 60.67 -2.62
N LEU A 677 4.54 59.99 -3.66
CA LEU A 677 4.63 58.52 -3.81
C LEU A 677 6.07 58.00 -3.83
N ASP A 678 6.98 58.70 -4.51
CA ASP A 678 8.39 58.30 -4.60
C ASP A 678 9.13 58.48 -3.26
N GLU A 679 8.73 59.47 -2.46
CA GLU A 679 9.28 59.68 -1.12
C GLU A 679 8.69 58.71 -0.10
N LEU A 680 7.39 58.38 -0.20
CA LEU A 680 6.72 57.35 0.59
C LEU A 680 7.39 55.98 0.45
N LYS A 681 7.87 55.65 -0.76
CA LYS A 681 8.57 54.39 -1.04
C LYS A 681 9.88 54.23 -0.26
N LYS A 682 10.49 55.32 0.22
CA LYS A 682 11.68 55.27 1.07
C LYS A 682 11.37 54.81 2.49
N TYR A 683 10.15 55.06 2.97
CA TYR A 683 9.72 54.78 4.33
C TYR A 683 8.87 53.51 4.46
N CYS A 684 8.15 53.15 3.40
CA CYS A 684 7.30 51.95 3.36
C CYS A 684 8.00 50.80 2.62
N SER A 685 8.22 49.69 3.30
CA SER A 685 8.84 48.48 2.72
C SER A 685 7.89 47.71 1.79
N SER A 686 6.58 47.92 1.93
CA SER A 686 5.55 47.22 1.14
C SER A 686 4.50 48.17 0.56
N TRP A 687 3.86 47.73 -0.53
CA TRP A 687 2.81 48.51 -1.21
C TRP A 687 1.55 48.69 -0.35
N TYR A 688 1.21 47.72 0.50
CA TYR A 688 0.04 47.81 1.38
C TYR A 688 0.26 48.78 2.55
N GLN A 689 1.49 48.94 3.06
CA GLN A 689 1.79 49.99 4.04
C GLN A 689 1.61 51.37 3.40
N ALA A 690 2.17 51.57 2.20
CA ALA A 690 2.07 52.83 1.47
C ALA A 690 0.60 53.15 1.10
N MET A 691 -0.17 52.14 0.68
CA MET A 691 -1.59 52.28 0.39
C MET A 691 -2.36 52.72 1.63
N VAL A 692 -2.24 52.02 2.76
CA VAL A 692 -2.99 52.34 3.98
C VAL A 692 -2.60 53.72 4.52
N ALA A 693 -1.30 54.05 4.50
CA ALA A 693 -0.81 55.36 4.92
C ALA A 693 -1.33 56.49 4.01
N ALA A 694 -1.41 56.26 2.69
CA ALA A 694 -2.01 57.21 1.77
C ALA A 694 -3.52 57.38 2.01
N LEU A 695 -4.24 56.27 2.13
CA LEU A 695 -5.69 56.28 2.35
C LEU A 695 -6.07 56.97 3.66
N LEU A 696 -5.23 56.85 4.69
CA LEU A 696 -5.39 57.59 5.95
C LEU A 696 -5.52 59.09 5.76
N TYR A 697 -4.81 59.65 4.76
CA TYR A 697 -4.77 61.08 4.52
C TYR A 697 -5.56 61.52 3.30
N THR A 698 -5.97 60.63 2.40
CA THR A 698 -6.80 60.98 1.23
C THR A 698 -8.27 60.69 1.47
N GLU A 699 -8.59 59.47 1.89
CA GLU A 699 -9.94 58.92 1.91
C GLU A 699 -10.16 58.11 3.20
N PRO A 700 -10.50 58.79 4.32
CA PRO A 700 -10.64 58.15 5.64
C PRO A 700 -11.84 57.20 5.77
N THR A 701 -12.76 57.19 4.80
CA THR A 701 -14.05 56.49 4.85
C THR A 701 -14.18 55.36 3.82
N VAL A 702 -13.04 54.87 3.30
CA VAL A 702 -12.96 53.80 2.30
C VAL A 702 -13.66 52.53 2.77
N LYS A 703 -14.47 51.95 1.88
CA LYS A 703 -15.19 50.70 2.12
C LYS A 703 -14.39 49.48 1.66
N PHE A 704 -14.72 48.30 2.18
CA PHE A 704 -14.00 47.05 1.85
C PHE A 704 -13.92 46.75 0.35
N TYR A 705 -14.99 46.99 -0.43
CA TYR A 705 -15.00 46.72 -1.87
C TYR A 705 -14.12 47.67 -2.69
N GLU A 706 -13.82 48.86 -2.16
CA GLU A 706 -13.00 49.89 -2.83
C GLU A 706 -11.50 49.63 -2.65
N LEU A 707 -11.10 48.84 -1.65
CA LEU A 707 -9.70 48.50 -1.37
C LEU A 707 -9.00 47.86 -2.58
N SER A 708 -9.72 47.04 -3.35
CA SER A 708 -9.22 46.39 -4.56
C SER A 708 -8.69 47.40 -5.59
N TYR A 709 -9.40 48.49 -5.81
CA TYR A 709 -9.03 49.55 -6.75
C TYR A 709 -7.74 50.25 -6.31
N HIS A 710 -7.64 50.61 -5.04
CA HIS A 710 -6.44 51.25 -4.50
C HIS A 710 -5.24 50.30 -4.48
N ALA A 711 -5.43 49.01 -4.16
CA ALA A 711 -4.37 48.01 -4.17
C ALA A 711 -3.68 47.92 -5.54
N HIS A 712 -4.46 47.81 -6.63
CA HIS A 712 -3.93 47.75 -7.99
C HIS A 712 -3.14 49.00 -8.37
N ARG A 713 -3.62 50.18 -7.96
CA ARG A 713 -2.93 51.45 -8.22
C ARG A 713 -1.55 51.49 -7.58
N PHE A 714 -1.43 51.09 -6.31
CA PHE A 714 -0.15 51.09 -5.61
C PHE A 714 0.79 49.96 -6.10
N ILE A 715 0.26 48.79 -6.46
CA ILE A 715 1.07 47.68 -7.01
C ILE A 715 1.77 48.07 -8.31
N GLN A 716 1.11 48.83 -9.19
CA GLN A 716 1.73 49.33 -10.43
C GLN A 716 2.99 50.18 -10.15
N HIS A 717 2.96 50.99 -9.08
CA HIS A 717 4.12 51.81 -8.66
C HIS A 717 5.23 51.01 -7.95
N TYR A 718 4.92 49.80 -7.47
CA TYR A 718 5.86 48.91 -6.78
C TYR A 718 6.43 47.78 -7.67
N GLY A 719 6.27 47.88 -9.00
CA GLY A 719 6.87 46.94 -9.96
C GLY A 719 5.90 45.95 -10.59
N GLY A 720 4.59 46.15 -10.40
CA GLY A 720 3.53 45.37 -11.04
C GLY A 720 3.30 43.99 -10.40
N THR A 721 2.31 43.26 -10.91
CA THR A 721 1.86 41.97 -10.35
C THR A 721 2.89 40.85 -10.47
N ALA A 722 3.93 41.02 -11.30
CA ALA A 722 4.97 40.02 -11.54
C ALA A 722 5.98 39.89 -10.39
N ASN A 723 6.13 40.91 -9.55
CA ASN A 723 7.11 40.95 -8.45
C ASN A 723 6.49 40.67 -7.07
N LEU A 724 5.25 40.20 -7.01
CA LEU A 724 4.55 39.96 -5.75
C LEU A 724 5.08 38.69 -5.07
N ASN A 725 5.48 38.81 -3.80
CA ASN A 725 5.81 37.66 -2.97
C ASN A 725 4.53 36.88 -2.60
N PHE A 726 4.69 35.69 -2.02
CA PHE A 726 3.58 34.88 -1.52
C PHE A 726 2.59 35.70 -0.67
N CYS A 727 3.09 36.40 0.36
CA CYS A 727 2.25 37.23 1.24
C CYS A 727 1.56 38.36 0.48
N ASP A 728 2.26 39.07 -0.40
CA ASP A 728 1.70 40.18 -1.18
C ASP A 728 0.56 39.69 -2.08
N SER A 729 0.75 38.53 -2.72
CA SER A 729 -0.25 37.93 -3.59
C SER A 729 -1.49 37.47 -2.82
N THR A 730 -1.33 36.99 -1.58
CA THR A 730 -2.45 36.56 -0.73
C THR A 730 -3.19 37.77 -0.17
N VAL A 731 -2.48 38.82 0.26
CA VAL A 731 -3.08 40.09 0.70
C VAL A 731 -3.88 40.74 -0.43
N LEU A 732 -3.36 40.72 -1.66
CA LEU A 732 -4.10 41.22 -2.83
C LEU A 732 -5.42 40.47 -3.02
N ALA A 733 -5.39 39.13 -2.98
CA ALA A 733 -6.62 38.32 -3.12
C ALA A 733 -7.64 38.61 -2.01
N LEU A 734 -7.18 38.85 -0.78
CA LEU A 734 -8.03 39.25 0.35
C LEU A 734 -8.64 40.65 0.13
N PHE A 735 -7.90 41.61 -0.42
CA PHE A 735 -8.42 42.95 -0.77
C PHE A 735 -9.32 42.96 -2.01
N GLU A 736 -9.16 42.00 -2.92
CA GLU A 736 -10.08 41.75 -4.05
C GLU A 736 -11.39 41.09 -3.61
N LEU A 737 -11.49 40.71 -2.33
CA LEU A 737 -12.59 39.94 -1.75
C LEU A 737 -12.76 38.54 -2.37
N ASP A 738 -11.74 38.00 -3.04
CA ASP A 738 -11.73 36.64 -3.61
C ASP A 738 -11.16 35.62 -2.62
N LEU A 739 -12.03 35.14 -1.74
CA LEU A 739 -11.71 34.09 -0.77
C LEU A 739 -11.25 32.79 -1.43
N SER A 740 -11.76 32.45 -2.61
CA SER A 740 -11.43 31.19 -3.29
C SER A 740 -9.96 31.16 -3.73
N THR A 741 -9.49 32.28 -4.29
CA THR A 741 -8.09 32.45 -4.70
C THR A 741 -7.18 32.61 -3.47
N ALA A 742 -7.64 33.28 -2.41
CA ALA A 742 -6.90 33.38 -1.16
C ALA A 742 -6.66 32.00 -0.53
N VAL A 743 -7.68 31.13 -0.46
CA VAL A 743 -7.55 29.76 0.06
C VAL A 743 -6.64 28.90 -0.81
N LYS A 744 -6.74 28.98 -2.15
CA LYS A 744 -5.83 28.28 -3.07
C LYS A 744 -4.38 28.70 -2.85
N LYS A 745 -4.12 30.00 -2.63
CA LYS A 745 -2.79 30.49 -2.29
C LYS A 745 -2.34 29.96 -0.93
N CYS A 746 -3.20 29.98 0.10
CA CYS A 746 -2.88 29.40 1.41
C CYS A 746 -2.52 27.91 1.35
N GLN A 747 -3.07 27.13 0.42
CA GLN A 747 -2.69 25.70 0.22
C GLN A 747 -1.26 25.52 -0.27
N LEU A 748 -0.69 26.53 -0.95
CA LEU A 748 0.69 26.53 -1.42
C LEU A 748 1.69 26.95 -0.33
N ALA A 749 1.22 27.32 0.86
CA ALA A 749 2.09 27.67 1.97
C ALA A 749 2.95 26.45 2.37
N SER A 750 4.22 26.70 2.73
CA SER A 750 5.14 25.66 3.19
C SER A 750 4.86 25.17 4.63
N ASP A 751 3.68 25.44 5.15
CA ASP A 751 3.22 25.01 6.47
C ASP A 751 2.60 23.60 6.42
N GLY A 752 2.48 22.95 5.27
CA GLY A 752 1.87 21.62 5.19
C GLY A 752 0.34 21.64 5.32
N GLY A 753 -0.29 22.78 5.03
CA GLY A 753 -1.75 22.92 4.90
C GLY A 753 -2.47 23.35 6.18
N TRP A 754 -1.77 23.67 7.26
CA TRP A 754 -2.41 24.07 8.52
C TRP A 754 -3.25 25.34 8.39
N LEU A 755 -2.71 26.39 7.76
CA LEU A 755 -3.40 27.65 7.53
C LEU A 755 -4.61 27.42 6.62
N ALA A 756 -4.41 26.71 5.51
CA ALA A 756 -5.47 26.41 4.57
C ALA A 756 -6.63 25.67 5.25
N THR A 757 -6.36 24.63 6.05
CA THR A 757 -7.40 23.84 6.72
C THR A 757 -8.14 24.63 7.80
N HIS A 758 -7.43 25.27 8.72
CA HIS A 758 -8.06 25.95 9.87
C HIS A 758 -8.74 27.26 9.48
N LEU A 759 -8.14 28.04 8.56
CA LEU A 759 -8.73 29.28 8.09
C LEU A 759 -9.98 29.02 7.26
N THR A 760 -9.92 28.04 6.34
CA THR A 760 -11.10 27.68 5.52
C THR A 760 -12.23 27.17 6.41
N HIS A 761 -11.93 26.31 7.40
CA HIS A 761 -12.94 25.85 8.36
C HIS A 761 -13.58 27.01 9.14
N LEU A 762 -12.78 27.98 9.60
CA LEU A 762 -13.30 29.15 10.31
C LEU A 762 -14.17 30.03 9.39
N LEU A 763 -13.78 30.21 8.13
CA LEU A 763 -14.55 30.95 7.13
C LEU A 763 -15.88 30.24 6.78
N THR A 764 -15.87 28.92 6.66
CA THR A 764 -17.09 28.12 6.47
C THR A 764 -18.01 28.25 7.69
N LEU A 765 -17.48 28.23 8.92
CA LEU A 765 -18.28 28.48 10.14
C LEU A 765 -18.88 29.89 10.17
N SER A 766 -18.24 30.87 9.56
CA SER A 766 -18.77 32.25 9.46
C SER A 766 -19.85 32.41 8.39
N GLY A 767 -20.15 31.37 7.60
CA GLY A 767 -21.13 31.43 6.50
C GLY A 767 -20.67 32.26 5.29
N LYS A 768 -19.41 32.71 5.25
CA LYS A 768 -18.85 33.53 4.15
C LYS A 768 -18.37 32.71 2.95
N LEU A 769 -18.22 31.41 3.14
CA LEU A 769 -17.73 30.47 2.14
C LEU A 769 -18.82 29.42 1.93
N GLU A 770 -19.78 29.72 1.06
CA GLU A 770 -20.84 28.78 0.70
C GLU A 770 -20.29 27.66 -0.21
N PRO A 771 -20.72 26.41 -0.02
CA PRO A 771 -20.45 25.36 -1.00
C PRO A 771 -21.20 25.71 -2.29
N ASP A 772 -20.52 25.73 -3.44
CA ASP A 772 -21.07 26.06 -4.75
C ASP A 772 -22.46 25.42 -4.98
N SER A 773 -23.54 26.18 -4.74
CA SER A 773 -24.94 25.73 -4.77
C SER A 773 -25.71 26.35 -5.94
N ASN A 774 -25.01 26.77 -6.99
CA ASN A 774 -25.61 27.36 -8.20
C ASN A 774 -25.72 26.34 -9.36
N ASN A 775 -26.14 25.11 -9.08
CA ASN A 775 -26.69 24.21 -10.10
C ASN A 775 -28.07 23.71 -9.62
N SER A 776 -29.12 24.27 -10.24
CA SER A 776 -30.50 23.77 -10.42
C SER A 776 -31.07 22.75 -9.42
N GLU A 777 -32.17 23.14 -8.78
CA GLU A 777 -33.02 22.40 -7.81
C GLU A 777 -33.62 21.05 -8.29
N GLU A 778 -33.21 20.49 -9.44
CA GLU A 778 -33.77 19.23 -9.97
C GLU A 778 -32.85 18.00 -9.81
N GLU A 779 -31.58 18.15 -9.37
CA GLU A 779 -30.65 17.01 -9.21
C GLU A 779 -30.47 16.51 -7.76
N GLN A 780 -31.27 16.99 -6.80
CA GLN A 780 -31.11 16.66 -5.37
C GLN A 780 -31.55 15.23 -4.94
N LYS A 781 -31.55 14.25 -5.85
CA LYS A 781 -31.83 12.85 -5.47
C LYS A 781 -30.85 11.80 -5.97
N GLN A 782 -29.76 12.14 -6.66
CA GLN A 782 -28.81 11.11 -7.10
C GLN A 782 -27.32 11.30 -6.86
N ASP A 783 -26.80 12.46 -6.42
CA ASP A 783 -25.36 12.56 -6.09
C ASP A 783 -25.11 13.26 -4.73
N GLU A 784 -24.78 12.47 -3.71
CA GLU A 784 -24.35 12.95 -2.37
C GLU A 784 -22.84 13.31 -2.30
N ASP A 785 -22.14 13.38 -3.44
CA ASP A 785 -20.66 13.32 -3.51
C ASP A 785 -19.92 14.67 -3.65
N TYR A 786 -20.60 15.82 -3.68
CA TYR A 786 -19.91 17.10 -3.59
C TYR A 786 -19.55 17.44 -2.13
N GLN A 787 -18.42 16.90 -1.66
CA GLN A 787 -17.84 17.31 -0.38
C GLN A 787 -17.36 18.77 -0.46
N SER A 788 -17.81 19.57 0.50
CA SER A 788 -17.40 20.96 0.65
C SER A 788 -15.87 21.07 0.81
N LEU A 789 -15.30 22.16 0.27
CA LEU A 789 -13.84 22.40 0.20
C LEU A 789 -13.13 22.25 1.56
N ASP A 790 -13.80 22.63 2.64
CA ASP A 790 -13.34 22.47 4.02
C ASP A 790 -13.10 21.01 4.40
N ILE A 791 -14.05 20.11 4.10
CA ILE A 791 -13.96 18.68 4.42
C ILE A 791 -12.78 18.04 3.68
N ARG A 792 -12.57 18.39 2.40
CA ARG A 792 -11.42 17.91 1.62
C ARG A 792 -10.09 18.32 2.25
N LEU A 793 -9.96 19.57 2.66
CA LEU A 793 -8.73 20.07 3.29
C LEU A 793 -8.50 19.48 4.68
N ILE A 794 -9.57 19.20 5.44
CA ILE A 794 -9.49 18.49 6.72
C ILE A 794 -9.03 17.04 6.48
N LEU A 795 -9.57 16.37 5.46
CA LEU A 795 -9.21 15.01 5.09
C LEU A 795 -7.73 14.89 4.67
N GLU A 796 -7.24 15.81 3.84
CA GLU A 796 -5.83 15.87 3.43
C GLU A 796 -4.90 16.13 4.61
N TYR A 797 -5.20 17.15 5.43
CA TYR A 797 -4.40 17.48 6.61
C TYR A 797 -4.41 16.36 7.66
N GLY A 798 -5.57 15.74 7.92
CA GLY A 798 -5.68 14.59 8.81
C GLY A 798 -4.85 13.39 8.33
N THR A 799 -4.85 13.13 7.01
CA THR A 799 -4.03 12.07 6.39
C THR A 799 -2.54 12.36 6.54
N LEU A 800 -2.13 13.62 6.37
CA LEU A 800 -0.74 14.05 6.55
C LEU A 800 -0.25 13.83 7.99
N LEU A 801 -1.07 14.20 8.99
CA LEU A 801 -0.75 14.02 10.40
C LEU A 801 -0.68 12.54 10.81
N MET A 802 -1.53 11.69 10.21
CA MET A 802 -1.52 10.23 10.41
C MET A 802 -0.20 9.58 9.98
N CYS A 803 0.48 10.13 8.98
CA CYS A 803 1.78 9.63 8.54
C CYS A 803 2.90 9.91 9.55
N HIS A 804 2.70 10.87 10.47
CA HIS A 804 3.72 11.25 11.45
C HIS A 804 3.66 10.39 12.74
N ARG A 805 4.84 9.90 13.16
CA ARG A 805 5.02 8.95 14.28
C ARG A 805 4.39 9.34 15.63
N SER A 806 4.25 10.63 15.90
CA SER A 806 3.74 11.14 17.19
C SER A 806 2.46 11.97 17.06
N LEU A 807 2.05 12.35 15.85
CA LEU A 807 0.89 13.21 15.62
C LEU A 807 -0.33 12.45 15.09
N TRP A 808 -0.20 11.13 14.85
CA TRP A 808 -1.30 10.31 14.34
C TRP A 808 -2.57 10.38 15.23
N GLN A 809 -2.44 10.51 16.55
CA GLN A 809 -3.61 10.66 17.43
C GLN A 809 -4.37 11.95 17.14
N VAL A 810 -3.64 13.03 16.84
CA VAL A 810 -4.23 14.30 16.43
C VAL A 810 -4.86 14.16 15.04
N GLY A 811 -4.18 13.50 14.10
CA GLY A 811 -4.72 13.20 12.77
C GLY A 811 -6.05 12.43 12.83
N LEU A 812 -6.20 11.48 13.75
CA LEU A 812 -7.47 10.79 13.99
C LEU A 812 -8.59 11.74 14.39
N CYS A 813 -8.31 12.71 15.28
CA CYS A 813 -9.31 13.68 15.72
C CYS A 813 -9.86 14.53 14.56
N TYR A 814 -9.03 14.85 13.56
CA TYR A 814 -9.49 15.51 12.34
C TYR A 814 -10.34 14.57 11.48
N LEU A 815 -9.86 13.33 11.26
CA LEU A 815 -10.59 12.33 10.45
C LEU A 815 -11.92 11.91 11.08
N ASP A 816 -12.06 11.96 12.41
CA ASP A 816 -13.30 11.66 13.14
C ASP A 816 -14.44 12.62 12.78
N GLN A 817 -14.10 13.83 12.32
CA GLN A 817 -15.09 14.84 11.92
C GLN A 817 -15.56 14.66 10.48
N CYS A 818 -14.84 13.88 9.67
CA CYS A 818 -15.21 13.57 8.31
C CYS A 818 -16.19 12.38 8.28
N LYS A 819 -17.09 12.35 7.30
CA LYS A 819 -18.12 11.29 7.14
C LYS A 819 -17.47 9.95 6.72
N GLU A 820 -18.13 9.15 5.89
CA GLU A 820 -17.69 7.79 5.51
C GLU A 820 -16.23 7.72 4.97
N GLU A 821 -15.78 8.73 4.24
CA GLU A 821 -14.38 8.81 3.78
C GLU A 821 -13.35 8.88 4.90
N GLY A 822 -13.66 9.59 5.99
CA GLY A 822 -12.79 9.69 7.16
C GLY A 822 -12.57 8.30 7.76
N ARG A 823 -13.64 7.54 7.92
CA ARG A 823 -13.61 6.17 8.45
C ARG A 823 -12.81 5.21 7.57
N ALA A 824 -12.98 5.28 6.25
CA ALA A 824 -12.22 4.47 5.31
C ALA A 824 -10.71 4.76 5.41
N ARG A 825 -10.32 6.04 5.46
CA ARG A 825 -8.91 6.44 5.63
C ARG A 825 -8.36 6.05 7.00
N GLN A 826 -9.15 6.18 8.07
CA GLN A 826 -8.76 5.71 9.39
C GLN A 826 -8.46 4.21 9.40
N GLN A 827 -9.30 3.39 8.75
CA GLN A 827 -9.10 1.94 8.68
C GLN A 827 -7.78 1.58 8.00
N ILE A 828 -7.47 2.23 6.87
CA ILE A 828 -6.23 2.00 6.13
C ILE A 828 -5.03 2.50 6.92
N LEU A 829 -5.04 3.77 7.35
CA LEU A 829 -3.88 4.43 7.95
C LEU A 829 -3.54 3.84 9.33
N LEU A 830 -4.53 3.51 10.17
CA LEU A 830 -4.28 2.86 11.46
C LEU A 830 -3.58 1.51 11.31
N SER A 831 -3.91 0.75 10.26
CA SER A 831 -3.27 -0.54 9.98
C SER A 831 -1.80 -0.42 9.54
N GLN A 832 -1.40 0.76 9.05
CA GLN A 832 -0.06 1.05 8.53
C GLN A 832 0.89 1.65 9.57
N ILE A 833 0.39 2.11 10.72
CA ILE A 833 1.23 2.66 11.79
C ILE A 833 2.11 1.55 12.36
N PHE A 834 3.44 1.72 12.28
CA PHE A 834 4.39 0.78 12.86
C PHE A 834 4.61 1.06 14.36
N PRO A 835 4.11 0.21 15.28
CA PRO A 835 4.34 0.43 16.70
C PRO A 835 5.78 0.05 17.10
N THR A 836 6.41 0.94 17.85
CA THR A 836 7.78 0.71 18.39
C THR A 836 7.78 -0.03 19.73
N SER A 837 6.67 -0.01 20.47
CA SER A 837 6.55 -0.60 21.81
C SER A 837 5.15 -1.17 22.05
N ASP A 838 5.05 -2.18 22.92
CA ASP A 838 3.79 -2.84 23.31
C ASP A 838 2.76 -1.81 23.83
N SER A 839 3.20 -0.79 24.56
CA SER A 839 2.35 0.31 25.04
C SER A 839 1.75 1.15 23.91
N LYS A 840 2.50 1.40 22.82
CA LYS A 840 1.99 2.13 21.66
C LYS A 840 1.03 1.26 20.85
N THR A 841 1.31 -0.04 20.71
CA THR A 841 0.38 -1.00 20.10
C THR A 841 -0.96 -0.98 20.83
N MET A 842 -0.94 -0.98 22.17
CA MET A 842 -2.17 -0.90 22.96
C MET A 842 -2.94 0.41 22.75
N LYS A 843 -2.23 1.55 22.62
CA LYS A 843 -2.89 2.81 22.28
C LYS A 843 -3.56 2.78 20.90
N ILE A 844 -2.95 2.14 19.91
CA ILE A 844 -3.53 1.98 18.56
C ILE A 844 -4.78 1.09 18.63
N ILE A 845 -4.71 -0.03 19.35
CA ILE A 845 -5.85 -0.94 19.52
C ILE A 845 -7.00 -0.24 20.24
N GLN A 846 -6.72 0.48 21.32
CA GLN A 846 -7.74 1.26 22.04
C GLN A 846 -8.36 2.33 21.13
N ALA A 847 -7.56 3.04 20.34
CA ALA A 847 -8.07 4.03 19.39
C ALA A 847 -8.96 3.40 18.30
N ALA A 848 -8.63 2.20 17.82
CA ALA A 848 -9.44 1.46 16.86
C ALA A 848 -10.76 0.96 17.48
N LEU A 849 -10.71 0.41 18.70
CA LEU A 849 -11.88 -0.09 19.43
C LEU A 849 -12.87 1.03 19.76
N GLN A 850 -12.38 2.20 20.18
CA GLN A 850 -13.22 3.38 20.44
C GLN A 850 -14.04 3.82 19.22
N ARG A 851 -13.55 3.51 18.01
CA ARG A 851 -14.18 3.87 16.72
C ARG A 851 -14.94 2.71 16.07
N GLY A 852 -15.08 1.59 16.77
CA GLY A 852 -15.76 0.39 16.24
C GLY A 852 -15.00 -0.32 15.10
N LEU A 853 -13.69 -0.09 14.96
CA LEU A 853 -12.84 -0.71 13.92
C LEU A 853 -12.23 -2.03 14.45
N LEU A 854 -13.08 -3.04 14.63
CA LEU A 854 -12.68 -4.36 15.16
C LEU A 854 -11.68 -5.07 14.26
N ASP A 855 -11.89 -5.03 12.94
CA ASP A 855 -11.01 -5.69 11.96
C ASP A 855 -9.58 -5.17 12.02
N VAL A 856 -9.42 -3.86 12.21
CA VAL A 856 -8.11 -3.22 12.36
C VAL A 856 -7.44 -3.69 13.63
N ALA A 857 -8.16 -3.70 14.76
CA ALA A 857 -7.62 -4.18 16.04
C ALA A 857 -7.14 -5.64 15.94
N THR A 858 -7.92 -6.52 15.31
CA THR A 858 -7.54 -7.92 15.06
C THR A 858 -6.31 -8.02 14.16
N SER A 859 -6.25 -7.22 13.08
CA SER A 859 -5.12 -7.22 12.15
C SER A 859 -3.81 -6.76 12.82
N VAL A 860 -3.86 -5.70 13.63
CA VAL A 860 -2.70 -5.17 14.36
C VAL A 860 -2.19 -6.19 15.38
N CYS A 861 -3.10 -6.85 16.11
CA CYS A 861 -2.73 -7.93 17.03
C CYS A 861 -2.06 -9.10 16.30
N LYS A 862 -2.57 -9.50 15.13
CA LYS A 862 -2.00 -10.57 14.31
C LYS A 862 -0.60 -10.22 13.81
N VAL A 863 -0.39 -9.00 13.32
CA VAL A 863 0.93 -8.55 12.84
C VAL A 863 1.96 -8.56 13.97
N GLU A 864 1.62 -8.04 15.15
CA GLU A 864 2.53 -8.07 16.31
C GLU A 864 2.74 -9.50 16.84
N GLY A 865 1.72 -10.37 16.79
CA GLY A 865 1.87 -11.79 17.09
C GLY A 865 2.88 -12.48 16.17
N VAL A 866 2.79 -12.27 14.85
CA VAL A 866 3.74 -12.82 13.87
C VAL A 866 5.15 -12.23 14.04
N LYS A 867 5.27 -10.96 14.42
CA LYS A 867 6.56 -10.32 14.70
C LYS A 867 7.24 -10.91 15.95
N CYS A 868 6.47 -11.16 17.02
CA CYS A 868 6.94 -11.88 18.20
C CYS A 868 7.39 -13.31 17.86
N LEU A 869 6.64 -13.99 16.98
CA LEU A 869 6.99 -15.32 16.48
C LEU A 869 8.34 -15.33 15.75
N ARG A 870 8.59 -14.36 14.87
CA ARG A 870 9.90 -14.22 14.19
C ARG A 870 11.05 -13.95 15.15
N ARG A 871 10.78 -13.32 16.29
CA ARG A 871 11.75 -13.09 17.38
C ARG A 871 11.87 -14.29 18.33
N ASN A 872 11.23 -15.41 18.02
CA ASN A 872 11.19 -16.63 18.83
C ASN A 872 10.61 -16.41 20.25
N GLN A 873 9.73 -15.42 20.42
CA GLN A 873 9.05 -15.12 21.68
C GLN A 873 7.64 -15.71 21.65
N LEU A 874 7.55 -17.03 21.81
CA LEU A 874 6.29 -17.79 21.67
C LEU A 874 5.22 -17.35 22.70
N GLY A 875 5.59 -17.08 23.95
CA GLY A 875 4.65 -16.65 24.99
C GLY A 875 3.97 -15.31 24.67
N LYS A 876 4.77 -14.31 24.24
CA LYS A 876 4.22 -13.02 23.79
C LYS A 876 3.40 -13.14 22.51
N ALA A 877 3.81 -13.99 21.58
CA ALA A 877 3.04 -14.23 20.36
C ALA A 877 1.65 -14.81 20.67
N LEU A 878 1.57 -15.70 21.67
CA LEU A 878 0.32 -16.31 22.13
C LEU A 878 -0.59 -15.29 22.84
N GLU A 879 -0.03 -14.40 23.65
CA GLU A 879 -0.77 -13.30 24.28
C GLU A 879 -1.45 -12.39 23.22
N TRP A 880 -0.70 -12.01 22.17
CA TRP A 880 -1.26 -11.23 21.06
C TRP A 880 -2.30 -12.02 20.25
N ALA A 881 -2.16 -13.34 20.15
CA ALA A 881 -3.15 -14.18 19.49
C ALA A 881 -4.48 -14.22 20.27
N PHE A 882 -4.46 -14.28 21.60
CA PHE A 882 -5.68 -14.20 22.41
C PHE A 882 -6.42 -12.89 22.21
N ARG A 883 -5.67 -11.79 22.15
CA ARG A 883 -6.22 -10.46 21.89
C ARG A 883 -6.81 -10.33 20.49
N SER A 884 -6.28 -11.06 19.51
CA SER A 884 -6.78 -11.04 18.13
C SER A 884 -8.09 -11.82 17.92
N GLN A 885 -8.43 -12.75 18.84
CA GLN A 885 -9.54 -13.70 18.70
C GLN A 885 -9.54 -14.56 17.41
N ASP A 886 -8.42 -14.60 16.68
CA ASP A 886 -8.25 -15.45 15.49
C ASP A 886 -7.95 -16.90 15.92
N SER A 887 -8.96 -17.77 15.78
CA SER A 887 -8.88 -19.19 16.18
C SER A 887 -7.84 -19.97 15.37
N ALA A 888 -7.64 -19.63 14.09
CA ALA A 888 -6.69 -20.30 13.22
C ALA A 888 -5.24 -19.93 13.59
N PHE A 889 -4.99 -18.65 13.86
CA PHE A 889 -3.67 -18.18 14.29
C PHE A 889 -3.32 -18.72 15.69
N ALA A 890 -4.27 -18.69 16.64
CA ALA A 890 -4.09 -19.28 17.96
C ALA A 890 -3.83 -20.79 17.90
N SER A 891 -4.54 -21.52 17.01
CA SER A 891 -4.33 -22.95 16.79
C SER A 891 -2.93 -23.25 16.25
N HIS A 892 -2.43 -22.44 15.30
CA HIS A 892 -1.08 -22.59 14.77
C HIS A 892 0.00 -22.38 15.85
N LEU A 893 -0.15 -21.37 16.70
CA LEU A 893 0.78 -21.12 17.80
C LEU A 893 0.73 -22.23 18.86
N ALA A 894 -0.48 -22.67 19.23
CA ALA A 894 -0.65 -23.81 20.14
C ALA A 894 0.02 -25.08 19.60
N ASP A 895 -0.07 -25.33 18.29
CA ASP A 895 0.61 -26.45 17.64
C ASP A 895 2.13 -26.32 17.71
N GLN A 896 2.69 -25.12 17.53
CA GLN A 896 4.13 -24.90 17.67
C GLN A 896 4.64 -25.12 19.10
N PHE A 897 3.86 -24.69 20.12
CA PHE A 897 4.18 -24.98 21.52
C PHE A 897 4.24 -26.49 21.81
N LEU A 898 3.25 -27.25 21.30
CA LEU A 898 3.21 -28.70 21.46
C LEU A 898 4.37 -29.39 20.73
N GLN A 899 4.69 -28.96 19.51
CA GLN A 899 5.83 -29.51 18.76
C GLN A 899 7.18 -29.23 19.42
N HIS A 900 7.35 -28.05 20.03
CA HIS A 900 8.55 -27.72 20.78
C HIS A 900 8.67 -28.58 22.05
N TYR A 901 7.55 -28.77 22.76
CA TYR A 901 7.49 -29.70 23.89
C TYR A 901 7.86 -31.14 23.50
N VAL A 902 7.36 -31.67 22.38
CA VAL A 902 7.74 -33.01 21.89
C VAL A 902 9.25 -33.14 21.64
N LYS A 903 9.92 -32.05 21.24
CA LYS A 903 11.37 -32.04 20.97
C LYS A 903 12.23 -31.86 22.22
N LYS A 904 11.82 -31.00 23.17
CA LYS A 904 12.64 -30.63 24.33
C LYS A 904 12.15 -31.17 25.69
N GLY A 905 10.88 -31.55 25.80
CA GLY A 905 10.25 -32.04 27.03
C GLY A 905 9.94 -30.94 28.07
N VAL A 906 10.14 -29.66 27.75
CA VAL A 906 9.93 -28.52 28.64
C VAL A 906 9.20 -27.41 27.89
N PHE A 907 8.28 -26.69 28.56
CA PHE A 907 7.66 -25.49 28.02
C PHE A 907 8.51 -24.26 28.32
N ASP A 908 8.66 -23.37 27.34
CA ASP A 908 9.48 -22.15 27.47
C ASP A 908 8.81 -21.07 28.36
N SER A 909 7.52 -21.17 28.68
CA SER A 909 6.78 -20.17 29.48
C SER A 909 5.58 -20.77 30.25
N ASN A 910 5.80 -21.31 31.45
CA ASN A 910 4.74 -21.91 32.27
C ASN A 910 3.73 -20.87 32.80
N ASP A 911 4.19 -19.70 33.24
CA ASP A 911 3.34 -18.68 33.89
C ASP A 911 2.18 -18.16 33.01
N LEU A 912 2.39 -18.08 31.69
CA LEU A 912 1.36 -17.67 30.73
C LEU A 912 0.34 -18.79 30.46
N LEU A 913 0.80 -20.04 30.47
CA LEU A 913 -0.04 -21.21 30.23
C LEU A 913 -0.93 -21.51 31.45
N ASP A 914 -0.46 -21.20 32.65
CA ASP A 914 -1.23 -21.35 33.89
C ASP A 914 -2.37 -20.33 34.00
N ASN A 915 -2.28 -19.19 33.29
CA ASN A 915 -3.25 -18.10 33.31
C ASN A 915 -4.19 -18.06 32.08
N LEU A 916 -4.33 -19.17 31.35
CA LEU A 916 -5.14 -19.24 30.12
C LEU A 916 -6.64 -18.97 30.34
N GLY A 917 -7.21 -19.32 31.51
CA GLY A 917 -8.60 -19.01 31.87
C GLY A 917 -9.63 -19.34 30.77
N SER A 918 -10.50 -18.37 30.45
CA SER A 918 -11.52 -18.48 29.39
C SER A 918 -10.95 -18.51 27.96
N CYS A 919 -9.67 -18.13 27.77
CA CYS A 919 -9.03 -18.14 26.45
C CYS A 919 -8.86 -19.55 25.89
N MET A 920 -8.92 -20.59 26.74
CA MET A 920 -8.89 -21.99 26.31
C MET A 920 -10.01 -22.35 25.33
N LEU A 921 -11.13 -21.61 25.33
CA LEU A 921 -12.30 -21.89 24.48
C LEU A 921 -12.18 -21.32 23.06
N ILE A 922 -11.11 -20.59 22.74
CA ILE A 922 -10.93 -19.97 21.42
C ILE A 922 -10.74 -21.02 20.33
N CYS A 923 -10.00 -22.09 20.62
CA CYS A 923 -9.84 -23.21 19.68
C CYS A 923 -9.48 -24.52 20.39
N ASP A 924 -9.92 -25.63 19.80
CA ASP A 924 -9.69 -27.00 20.24
C ASP A 924 -8.22 -27.27 20.59
N ARG A 925 -7.29 -26.81 19.75
CA ARG A 925 -5.85 -27.06 19.95
C ARG A 925 -5.30 -26.37 21.20
N LEU A 926 -5.82 -25.19 21.52
CA LEU A 926 -5.47 -24.45 22.70
C LEU A 926 -6.17 -25.02 23.94
N THR A 927 -7.41 -25.50 23.80
CA THR A 927 -8.10 -26.25 24.86
C THR A 927 -7.29 -27.47 25.27
N PHE A 928 -6.78 -28.22 24.29
CA PHE A 928 -5.88 -29.35 24.55
C PHE A 928 -4.60 -28.93 25.28
N LEU A 929 -3.94 -27.87 24.80
CA LEU A 929 -2.72 -27.36 25.44
C LEU A 929 -2.97 -26.96 26.90
N GLY A 930 -4.04 -26.21 27.17
CA GLY A 930 -4.41 -25.78 28.52
C GLY A 930 -4.72 -26.95 29.46
N LYS A 931 -5.53 -27.91 28.99
CA LYS A 931 -5.85 -29.14 29.75
C LYS A 931 -4.64 -30.03 30.00
N TYR A 932 -3.71 -30.09 29.04
CA TYR A 932 -2.47 -30.84 29.21
C TYR A 932 -1.51 -30.16 30.21
N CYS A 933 -1.45 -28.83 30.23
CA CYS A 933 -0.75 -28.09 31.28
C CYS A 933 -1.37 -28.32 32.66
N GLU A 934 -2.71 -28.32 32.76
CA GLU A 934 -3.45 -28.65 33.99
C GLU A 934 -3.10 -30.06 34.50
N PHE A 935 -3.08 -31.05 33.62
CA PHE A 935 -2.64 -32.41 33.93
C PHE A 935 -1.22 -32.43 34.54
N ARG A 936 -0.25 -31.76 33.91
CA ARG A 936 1.13 -31.72 34.43
C ARG A 936 1.22 -31.03 35.78
N ARG A 937 0.45 -29.95 36.00
CA ARG A 937 0.40 -29.27 37.30
C ARG A 937 -0.13 -30.20 38.39
N LEU A 938 -1.21 -30.93 38.12
CA LEU A 938 -1.78 -31.91 39.06
C LEU A 938 -0.81 -33.07 39.34
N TYR A 939 -0.09 -33.51 38.30
CA TYR A 939 0.94 -34.54 38.42
C TYR A 939 2.12 -34.07 39.29
N ILE A 940 2.63 -32.85 39.07
CA ILE A 940 3.70 -32.25 39.89
C ILE A 940 3.23 -32.00 41.33
N ALA A 941 1.97 -31.62 41.53
CA ALA A 941 1.35 -31.43 42.84
C ALA A 941 1.00 -32.75 43.56
N ASN A 942 1.38 -33.90 43.01
CA ASN A 942 1.14 -35.25 43.53
C ASN A 942 -0.36 -35.62 43.71
N LYS A 943 -1.26 -34.99 42.95
CA LYS A 943 -2.69 -35.30 42.94
C LYS A 943 -3.02 -36.32 41.84
N LEU A 944 -2.56 -37.55 42.02
CA LEU A 944 -2.52 -38.58 40.97
C LEU A 944 -3.91 -38.97 40.44
N LYS A 945 -4.95 -39.03 41.28
CA LYS A 945 -6.32 -39.38 40.87
C LYS A 945 -6.98 -38.32 39.99
N GLU A 946 -6.78 -37.04 40.33
CA GLU A 946 -7.28 -35.91 39.52
C GLU A 946 -6.51 -35.81 38.19
N ALA A 947 -5.19 -36.08 38.22
CA ALA A 947 -4.37 -36.12 37.01
C ALA A 947 -4.79 -37.26 36.06
N ALA A 948 -5.07 -38.46 36.57
CA ALA A 948 -5.54 -39.60 35.77
C ALA A 948 -6.88 -39.30 35.07
N ASN A 949 -7.84 -38.69 35.79
CA ASN A 949 -9.11 -38.27 35.19
C ASN A 949 -8.91 -37.22 34.09
N CYS A 950 -8.09 -36.19 34.34
CA CYS A 950 -7.80 -35.15 33.35
C CYS A 950 -7.16 -35.72 32.07
N LEU A 951 -6.24 -36.67 32.22
CA LEU A 951 -5.61 -37.37 31.10
C LEU A 951 -6.61 -38.20 30.31
N ASN A 952 -7.51 -38.90 31.00
CA ASN A 952 -8.57 -39.66 30.35
C ASN A 952 -9.53 -38.74 29.56
N ASP A 953 -9.91 -37.58 30.12
CA ASP A 953 -10.77 -36.61 29.44
C ASP A 953 -10.11 -36.05 28.16
N LEU A 954 -8.79 -35.82 28.20
CA LEU A 954 -8.01 -35.40 27.03
C LEU A 954 -8.02 -36.43 25.89
N ILE A 955 -8.08 -37.71 26.23
CA ILE A 955 -8.09 -38.82 25.27
C ILE A 955 -9.51 -39.07 24.76
N ALA A 956 -10.49 -39.11 25.66
CA ALA A 956 -11.89 -39.32 25.33
C ALA A 956 -12.45 -38.21 24.43
N SER A 957 -12.01 -36.96 24.63
CA SER A 957 -12.43 -35.80 23.84
C SER A 957 -11.88 -35.77 22.41
N ARG A 958 -10.88 -36.60 22.07
CA ARG A 958 -10.22 -36.67 20.73
C ARG A 958 -9.66 -35.34 20.19
N ILE A 959 -9.46 -34.34 21.07
CA ILE A 959 -8.92 -33.02 20.73
C ILE A 959 -7.39 -33.09 20.48
N ALA A 960 -6.74 -34.13 21.03
CA ALA A 960 -5.30 -34.31 20.99
C ALA A 960 -4.75 -34.53 19.56
N PRO A 961 -3.63 -33.87 19.17
CA PRO A 961 -2.90 -34.18 17.94
C PRO A 961 -2.49 -35.65 17.83
N LYS A 962 -2.72 -36.28 16.67
CA LYS A 962 -2.24 -37.64 16.40
C LYS A 962 -0.73 -37.80 16.60
N TYR A 963 0.08 -36.79 16.27
CA TYR A 963 1.53 -36.82 16.50
C TYR A 963 1.92 -36.77 17.98
N PHE A 964 1.03 -36.30 18.85
CA PHE A 964 1.29 -36.10 20.29
C PHE A 964 0.78 -37.26 21.14
N TRP A 965 -0.06 -38.14 20.60
CA TRP A 965 -0.63 -39.28 21.33
C TRP A 965 0.45 -40.19 21.93
N LEU A 966 1.59 -40.37 21.27
CA LEU A 966 2.71 -41.15 21.82
C LEU A 966 3.26 -40.52 23.10
N THR A 967 3.44 -39.20 23.12
CA THR A 967 3.92 -38.47 24.30
C THR A 967 2.92 -38.61 25.43
N LEU A 968 1.63 -38.42 25.13
CA LEU A 968 0.54 -38.52 26.09
C LEU A 968 0.41 -39.94 26.70
N LEU A 969 0.56 -40.98 25.89
CA LEU A 969 0.61 -42.37 26.35
C LEU A 969 1.88 -42.70 27.14
N THR A 970 3.00 -42.04 26.84
CA THR A 970 4.23 -42.17 27.63
C THR A 970 4.07 -41.51 29.00
N ASP A 971 3.41 -40.36 29.08
CA ASP A 971 3.12 -39.67 30.35
C ASP A 971 2.05 -40.39 31.18
N ALA A 972 1.22 -41.23 30.55
CA ALA A 972 0.29 -42.13 31.23
C ALA A 972 0.99 -43.31 31.92
N LEU A 973 2.19 -43.70 31.46
CA LEU A 973 2.87 -44.93 31.88
C LEU A 973 3.18 -44.97 33.39
N PRO A 974 3.71 -43.89 34.02
CA PRO A 974 3.91 -43.88 35.47
C PRO A 974 2.61 -43.98 36.29
N LEU A 975 1.49 -43.49 35.75
CA LEU A 975 0.18 -43.56 36.42
C LEU A 975 -0.44 -44.96 36.31
N LEU A 976 -0.15 -45.68 35.22
CA LEU A 976 -0.59 -47.06 34.99
C LEU A 976 0.23 -48.08 35.78
N GLU A 977 1.50 -47.76 36.07
CA GLU A 977 2.42 -48.62 36.83
C GLU A 977 2.39 -48.33 38.35
N ASN A 978 1.47 -47.48 38.82
CA ASN A 978 1.40 -47.16 40.25
C ASN A 978 0.96 -48.38 41.08
N ASP A 979 1.63 -48.62 42.21
CA ASP A 979 1.50 -49.83 43.03
C ASP A 979 0.34 -49.76 44.07
N ASP A 980 -0.44 -48.68 44.08
CA ASP A 980 -1.56 -48.49 45.02
C ASP A 980 -2.64 -49.59 44.91
N GLU A 981 -3.27 -49.99 46.02
CA GLU A 981 -4.24 -51.11 46.07
C GLU A 981 -5.44 -50.95 45.12
N VAL A 982 -5.81 -49.72 44.77
CA VAL A 982 -6.88 -49.40 43.82
C VAL A 982 -6.27 -48.80 42.54
N PRO A 983 -6.52 -49.37 41.34
CA PRO A 983 -6.02 -48.84 40.10
C PRO A 983 -6.62 -47.45 39.84
N LEU A 984 -5.76 -46.53 39.39
CA LEU A 984 -6.15 -45.14 39.10
C LEU A 984 -7.04 -45.01 37.85
N PHE A 985 -6.96 -45.99 36.93
CA PHE A 985 -7.80 -46.04 35.73
C PHE A 985 -8.75 -47.24 35.80
N ASP A 986 -10.03 -46.99 35.51
CA ASP A 986 -11.05 -48.04 35.41
C ASP A 986 -10.94 -48.85 34.11
N VAL A 987 -11.80 -49.87 33.96
CA VAL A 987 -11.83 -50.76 32.79
C VAL A 987 -12.16 -50.00 31.50
N HIS A 988 -13.06 -49.02 31.53
CA HIS A 988 -13.45 -48.21 30.38
C HIS A 988 -12.35 -47.22 29.97
N GLN A 989 -11.72 -46.56 30.94
CA GLN A 989 -10.61 -45.64 30.76
C GLN A 989 -9.38 -46.36 30.18
N THR A 990 -9.08 -47.56 30.69
CA THR A 990 -7.99 -48.40 30.17
C THR A 990 -8.29 -48.91 28.75
N ALA A 991 -9.54 -49.21 28.44
CA ALA A 991 -9.96 -49.59 27.09
C ALA A 991 -9.81 -48.45 26.07
N ASN A 992 -10.13 -47.20 26.46
CA ASN A 992 -9.94 -46.02 25.60
C ASN A 992 -8.45 -45.76 25.28
N LEU A 993 -7.58 -45.91 26.28
CA LEU A 993 -6.12 -45.84 26.12
C LEU A 993 -5.60 -46.92 25.15
N SER A 994 -6.09 -48.15 25.29
CA SER A 994 -5.76 -49.27 24.41
C SER A 994 -6.21 -49.05 22.97
N PHE A 995 -7.41 -48.50 22.77
CA PHE A 995 -7.94 -48.13 21.45
C PHE A 995 -7.03 -47.10 20.74
N CYS A 996 -6.58 -46.06 21.45
CA CYS A 996 -5.69 -45.04 20.88
C CYS A 996 -4.33 -45.59 20.46
N LEU A 997 -3.79 -46.53 21.25
CA LEU A 997 -2.54 -47.22 20.92
C LEU A 997 -2.68 -48.12 19.68
N ASN A 998 -3.83 -48.78 19.52
CA ASN A 998 -4.12 -49.60 18.35
C ASN A 998 -4.30 -48.75 17.08
N GLU A 999 -5.00 -47.61 17.16
CA GLU A 999 -5.09 -46.68 16.04
C GLU A 999 -3.71 -46.15 15.60
N LEU A 1000 -2.82 -45.79 16.54
CA LEU A 1000 -1.45 -45.38 16.22
C LEU A 1000 -0.68 -46.46 15.47
N SER A 1001 -0.87 -47.73 15.85
CA SER A 1001 -0.23 -48.85 15.16
C SER A 1001 -0.78 -49.10 13.75
N SER A 1002 -2.06 -48.76 13.50
CA SER A 1002 -2.71 -48.91 12.18
C SER A 1002 -2.32 -47.84 11.15
N ILE A 1003 -2.01 -46.62 11.60
CA ILE A 1003 -1.66 -45.48 10.72
C ILE A 1003 -0.26 -45.63 10.09
N ASN A 1004 0.55 -46.55 10.63
CA ASN A 1004 1.98 -46.64 10.36
C ASN A 1004 2.35 -47.33 9.03
N GLU A 1005 1.39 -47.86 8.27
CA GLU A 1005 1.68 -48.48 6.96
C GLU A 1005 1.81 -47.45 5.80
N GLY A 1006 1.39 -46.19 5.99
CA GLY A 1006 1.33 -45.23 4.88
C GLY A 1006 2.11 -43.91 5.02
N CYS A 1007 2.26 -43.36 6.24
CA CYS A 1007 2.52 -41.91 6.39
C CYS A 1007 3.91 -41.52 6.96
N MET A 1008 4.71 -42.47 7.46
CA MET A 1008 5.92 -42.18 8.24
C MET A 1008 7.25 -42.18 7.48
N SER A 1009 7.24 -42.24 6.14
CA SER A 1009 8.49 -42.14 5.35
C SER A 1009 9.08 -40.73 5.26
N SER A 1010 8.41 -39.71 5.83
CA SER A 1010 8.78 -38.30 5.63
C SER A 1010 9.28 -37.56 6.88
N LEU A 1011 9.17 -38.13 8.09
CA LEU A 1011 9.40 -37.38 9.34
C LEU A 1011 10.40 -37.98 10.34
N VAL A 1012 10.85 -39.23 10.17
CA VAL A 1012 11.65 -39.91 11.21
C VAL A 1012 12.84 -40.69 10.64
N SER A 1013 14.03 -40.45 11.22
CA SER A 1013 15.27 -41.16 10.91
C SER A 1013 15.27 -42.59 11.45
N PRO A 1014 16.02 -43.55 10.84
CA PRO A 1014 15.96 -44.98 11.16
C PRO A 1014 16.19 -45.36 12.63
N ALA A 1015 16.91 -44.53 13.39
CA ALA A 1015 17.21 -44.74 14.80
C ALA A 1015 16.02 -44.53 15.76
N HIS A 1016 14.99 -43.79 15.36
CA HIS A 1016 13.82 -43.50 16.20
C HIS A 1016 12.72 -44.56 16.08
N THR A 1017 12.69 -45.33 15.00
CA THR A 1017 11.78 -46.48 14.80
C THR A 1017 11.95 -47.55 15.88
N SER A 1018 13.19 -47.87 16.27
CA SER A 1018 13.46 -48.85 17.32
C SER A 1018 13.11 -48.37 18.74
N VAL A 1019 13.14 -47.05 18.98
CA VAL A 1019 12.75 -46.47 20.28
C VAL A 1019 11.22 -46.44 20.39
N PHE A 1020 10.53 -46.17 19.28
CA PHE A 1020 9.07 -46.19 19.20
C PHE A 1020 8.52 -47.59 19.49
N GLU A 1021 9.04 -48.64 18.83
CA GLU A 1021 8.60 -50.01 19.06
C GLU A 1021 8.77 -50.42 20.53
N LYS A 1022 9.95 -50.14 21.13
CA LYS A 1022 10.21 -50.40 22.56
C LYS A 1022 9.22 -49.69 23.49
N LYS A 1023 8.94 -48.41 23.24
CA LYS A 1023 7.95 -47.64 24.05
C LYS A 1023 6.54 -48.20 23.88
N THR A 1024 6.12 -48.55 22.67
CA THR A 1024 4.79 -49.13 22.44
C THR A 1024 4.61 -50.49 23.11
N THR A 1025 5.65 -51.35 23.16
CA THR A 1025 5.59 -52.62 23.90
C THR A 1025 5.48 -52.42 25.41
N LEU A 1026 6.18 -51.44 25.98
CA LEU A 1026 6.09 -51.10 27.40
C LEU A 1026 4.69 -50.59 27.75
N ILE A 1027 4.14 -49.68 26.94
CA ILE A 1027 2.78 -49.16 27.13
C ILE A 1027 1.73 -50.27 27.04
N ARG A 1028 1.85 -51.20 26.07
CA ARG A 1028 0.96 -52.37 25.99
C ARG A 1028 1.00 -53.22 27.26
N LEU A 1029 2.19 -53.45 27.81
CA LEU A 1029 2.37 -54.28 28.99
C LEU A 1029 1.79 -53.61 30.25
N ALA A 1030 1.99 -52.30 30.42
CA ALA A 1030 1.39 -51.52 31.50
C ALA A 1030 -0.15 -51.48 31.42
N LEU A 1031 -0.71 -51.27 30.22
CA LEU A 1031 -2.16 -51.29 29.99
C LEU A 1031 -2.78 -52.67 30.31
N CYS A 1032 -2.16 -53.76 29.86
CA CYS A 1032 -2.64 -55.12 30.16
C CYS A 1032 -2.62 -55.40 31.67
N LYS A 1033 -1.57 -54.98 32.38
CA LYS A 1033 -1.48 -55.13 33.83
C LYS A 1033 -2.56 -54.33 34.56
N ASN A 1034 -2.75 -53.06 34.20
CA ASN A 1034 -3.79 -52.24 34.82
C ASN A 1034 -5.20 -52.77 34.51
N MET A 1035 -5.44 -53.22 33.28
CA MET A 1035 -6.72 -53.81 32.87
C MET A 1035 -7.03 -55.08 33.67
N ALA A 1036 -6.04 -55.96 33.88
CA ALA A 1036 -6.20 -57.15 34.71
C ALA A 1036 -6.54 -56.78 36.17
N ARG A 1037 -5.85 -55.79 36.75
CA ARG A 1037 -6.12 -55.30 38.11
C ARG A 1037 -7.51 -54.68 38.25
N ALA A 1038 -7.92 -53.86 37.29
CA ALA A 1038 -9.22 -53.19 37.29
C ALA A 1038 -10.39 -54.19 37.15
N ILE A 1039 -10.23 -55.24 36.33
CA ILE A 1039 -11.22 -56.30 36.17
C ILE A 1039 -11.35 -57.13 37.47
N CYS A 1040 -10.25 -57.43 38.14
CA CYS A 1040 -10.27 -58.18 39.41
C CYS A 1040 -10.98 -57.43 40.56
N LEU A 1041 -11.14 -56.11 40.46
CA LEU A 1041 -11.77 -55.26 41.47
C LEU A 1041 -13.21 -54.88 41.14
N GLN A 1042 -13.72 -55.16 39.93
CA GLN A 1042 -15.13 -54.94 39.60
C GLN A 1042 -16.00 -56.05 40.24
N PRO A 1043 -16.99 -55.70 41.07
CA PRO A 1043 -17.98 -56.68 41.51
C PRO A 1043 -18.81 -57.08 40.29
N THR A 1044 -18.83 -58.38 40.01
CA THR A 1044 -19.65 -59.01 38.97
C THR A 1044 -21.10 -58.53 39.07
N VAL A 1045 -21.56 -57.74 38.10
CA VAL A 1045 -22.99 -57.51 37.84
C VAL A 1045 -23.28 -58.00 36.42
N SER A 1046 -23.86 -59.21 36.40
CA SER A 1046 -24.68 -59.87 35.38
C SER A 1046 -24.51 -59.51 33.89
N ILE A 1047 -24.05 -60.55 33.16
CA ILE A 1047 -24.17 -60.92 31.73
C ILE A 1047 -25.22 -60.15 30.93
#